data_AF-A0A960KN07-F1
#
_entry.id   AF-A0A960KN07-F1
#
_cell.length_a   1.000
_cell.length_b   1.000
_cell.length_c   1.000
_cell.angle_alpha   90.00
_cell.angle_beta   90.00
_cell.angle_gamma   90.00
#
_symmetry.space_group_name_H-M   'P 1'
#
loop_
_entity.id
_entity.type
_entity.pdbx_description
1 polymer ?
#
loop_
_entity_poly.entity_id
_entity_poly.type
_entity_poly.pdbx_seq_one_letter_code
_entity_poly.pdbx_strand_id
1 'polypeptide(L)'
;MKYLLFLLPICAFAQTSLNERGFDPRVDYEQLYDDTVSLGIPWDDRNLDLTLEDLAILPPTEFEDRQAIPVYFRVGLRRNLPQLRKSGSVQYPHSAVEVVRVFYGGLYRDGVFSADKGTGITVNSEVNITMNADSAESAIAINPVDPSKVIAGVNGPGGQNMYYSNDGGATWQFAQVLSGSCCDPTVDWSPDGTIAYVSTLGNCGFFTLCNIEIYTSTNNGQSWGNQVSITNTQVSDKQYLHVDHVPTSPHFGNLYVSWHDNNVLKFARSTNNGVSFDPIVTMTGPLGIGSDIASDRSGNVFHIWSSYASQTVRFAVSTDGGQTFSNDAVITTENSEFNYPIPCFDQRQVPIIVNATADTSTGSFQDRVYACWNDTRDPESTTPSQNHSQIWVAYSDDLGMNWNLVNPHPTADVGTVDRFNPWLEVDQDGTVHVIFYSTQNNPNRLEADIYHVASTDGGQNWSVPQRVTATSSNYINDSFQFGDYTGMSIVGNQMRPIWTDNRASVDVFTAEITTSGGGGDYVLVGPATTTAGCKNESLPDIEIQVNAVGGFTTPVSLTLGTLPSGITGSIVGSPVTPPGMAMVQLTTDGTVAGGMHAVSVQGDAFGLMHDVNVAVYVRETPLTDLLPDWLANFDPNYDFNGDGALDLIDFASLINCYE
;
A
#
# COMPACT_ATOMS: atom_id res chain seq x y z
N MET A 1 -22.05 -46.60 -5.33
CA MET A 1 -22.13 -46.53 -3.85
C MET A 1 -20.88 -47.20 -3.29
N LYS A 2 -20.01 -46.58 -2.50
CA LYS A 2 -19.74 -45.19 -2.12
C LYS A 2 -18.26 -45.21 -1.69
N TYR A 3 -17.49 -44.21 -2.10
CA TYR A 3 -16.04 -44.15 -2.01
C TYR A 3 -15.53 -43.82 -0.60
N LEU A 4 -14.39 -44.41 -0.27
CA LEU A 4 -13.45 -44.02 0.78
C LEU A 4 -12.96 -42.57 0.51
N LEU A 5 -13.11 -41.66 1.48
CA LEU A 5 -12.49 -40.33 1.41
C LEU A 5 -11.07 -40.41 2.00
N PHE A 6 -10.08 -40.05 1.18
CA PHE A 6 -8.72 -39.75 1.60
C PHE A 6 -8.71 -38.40 2.35
N LEU A 7 -8.09 -38.37 3.52
CA LEU A 7 -7.62 -37.16 4.18
C LEU A 7 -6.28 -36.76 3.55
N LEU A 8 -6.26 -35.64 2.82
CA LEU A 8 -5.03 -34.94 2.46
C LEU A 8 -4.75 -33.88 3.54
N PRO A 9 -3.51 -33.76 4.05
CA PRO A 9 -3.15 -32.66 4.91
C PRO A 9 -3.04 -31.39 4.07
N ILE A 10 -3.71 -30.33 4.53
CA ILE A 10 -3.53 -28.96 4.03
C ILE A 10 -2.15 -28.52 4.55
N CYS A 11 -1.18 -28.33 3.66
CA CYS A 11 0.01 -27.56 4.02
C CYS A 11 -0.40 -26.09 4.12
N ALA A 12 -0.57 -25.61 5.35
CA ALA A 12 -0.57 -24.18 5.64
C ALA A 12 0.86 -23.67 5.46
N PHE A 13 1.06 -22.65 4.63
CA PHE A 13 2.25 -21.82 4.74
C PHE A 13 2.05 -20.92 5.96
N ALA A 14 2.86 -21.14 7.00
CA ALA A 14 2.88 -20.26 8.16
C ALA A 14 3.61 -18.97 7.78
N GLN A 15 2.99 -17.83 8.10
CA GLN A 15 3.64 -16.53 8.18
C GLN A 15 4.78 -16.64 9.19
N THR A 16 6.01 -16.26 8.81
CA THR A 16 7.18 -16.32 9.70
C THR A 16 6.98 -15.38 10.88
N SER A 17 6.87 -15.92 12.10
CA SER A 17 6.71 -15.14 13.33
C SER A 17 7.94 -14.26 13.63
N LEU A 18 7.80 -13.18 14.42
CA LEU A 18 8.98 -12.41 14.88
C LEU A 18 9.96 -13.30 15.65
N ASN A 19 9.44 -14.32 16.33
CA ASN A 19 10.21 -15.34 17.02
C ASN A 19 11.03 -16.23 16.07
N GLU A 20 10.63 -16.37 14.81
CA GLU A 20 11.40 -17.04 13.77
C GLU A 20 12.44 -16.13 13.11
N ARG A 21 12.25 -14.80 13.17
CA ARG A 21 13.20 -13.79 12.66
C ARG A 21 14.29 -13.42 13.66
N GLY A 22 14.06 -13.64 14.95
CA GLY A 22 14.93 -13.21 16.03
C GLY A 22 16.22 -14.04 16.19
N PHE A 23 17.29 -13.37 16.62
CA PHE A 23 18.63 -13.93 16.77
C PHE A 23 18.73 -15.00 17.88
N ASP A 24 18.01 -14.80 18.99
CA ASP A 24 18.00 -15.69 20.15
C ASP A 24 16.62 -16.32 20.35
N PRO A 25 16.46 -17.62 20.05
CA PRO A 25 15.16 -18.30 20.10
C PRO A 25 14.58 -18.45 21.52
N ARG A 26 15.29 -18.00 22.56
CA ARG A 26 14.81 -17.95 23.94
C ARG A 26 14.08 -16.65 24.27
N VAL A 27 14.23 -15.63 23.43
CA VAL A 27 13.52 -14.36 23.55
C VAL A 27 12.16 -14.51 22.89
N ASP A 28 11.13 -14.01 23.58
CA ASP A 28 9.82 -13.82 22.99
C ASP A 28 9.75 -12.41 22.38
N TYR A 29 10.17 -12.30 21.12
CA TYR A 29 10.20 -11.04 20.37
C TYR A 29 8.80 -10.50 20.10
N GLU A 30 7.80 -11.38 20.00
CA GLU A 30 6.40 -10.97 19.89
C GLU A 30 5.94 -10.27 21.17
N GLN A 31 6.35 -10.77 22.34
CA GLN A 31 6.07 -10.10 23.61
C GLN A 31 6.74 -8.72 23.75
N LEU A 32 7.85 -8.46 23.05
CA LEU A 32 8.45 -7.12 23.03
C LEU A 32 7.52 -6.11 22.33
N TYR A 33 6.61 -6.57 21.47
CA TYR A 33 5.69 -5.75 20.68
C TYR A 33 4.29 -5.55 21.30
N ASP A 34 3.85 -6.47 22.16
CA ASP A 34 2.49 -6.52 22.72
C ASP A 34 2.17 -5.33 23.67
N ASP A 35 1.22 -4.47 23.29
CA ASP A 35 0.82 -3.25 24.02
C ASP A 35 0.13 -3.51 25.37
N THR A 36 -0.24 -4.77 25.67
CA THR A 36 -0.82 -5.19 26.94
C THR A 36 0.23 -5.68 27.96
N VAL A 37 1.47 -5.98 27.53
CA VAL A 37 2.53 -6.58 28.37
C VAL A 37 3.97 -6.09 28.11
N SER A 38 4.20 -5.17 27.16
CA SER A 38 5.51 -4.85 26.57
C SER A 38 6.53 -4.06 27.45
N LEU A 39 7.81 -4.26 27.10
CA LEU A 39 9.02 -3.57 27.58
C LEU A 39 9.36 -2.28 26.78
N GLY A 40 8.57 -1.90 25.76
CA GLY A 40 8.69 -0.62 25.04
C GLY A 40 7.96 -0.56 23.68
N ILE A 41 7.08 0.44 23.52
CA ILE A 41 6.68 1.01 22.22
C ILE A 41 7.70 2.12 21.91
N PRO A 42 8.29 2.19 20.70
CA PRO A 42 7.91 1.53 19.44
C PRO A 42 8.78 0.32 19.03
N TRP A 43 8.25 -0.58 18.17
CA TRP A 43 9.04 -1.65 17.52
C TRP A 43 10.18 -1.10 16.70
N ASP A 44 11.29 -1.85 16.70
CA ASP A 44 12.46 -1.62 15.87
C ASP A 44 13.09 -2.99 15.54
N ASP A 45 13.36 -3.27 14.27
CA ASP A 45 13.92 -4.54 13.79
C ASP A 45 15.29 -4.85 14.42
N ARG A 46 16.03 -3.86 14.91
CA ARG A 46 17.27 -4.08 15.69
C ARG A 46 17.00 -4.76 17.04
N ASN A 47 15.75 -4.85 17.48
CA ASN A 47 15.38 -5.69 18.62
C ASN A 47 15.59 -7.17 18.32
N LEU A 48 15.56 -7.59 17.05
CA LEU A 48 15.80 -8.98 16.64
C LEU A 48 17.21 -9.46 17.01
N ASP A 49 18.17 -8.54 17.17
CA ASP A 49 19.55 -8.86 17.59
C ASP A 49 19.69 -9.08 19.11
N LEU A 50 18.64 -8.86 19.90
CA LEU A 50 18.70 -8.97 21.36
C LEU A 50 18.69 -10.42 21.81
N THR A 51 19.50 -10.72 22.83
CA THR A 51 19.50 -12.02 23.52
C THR A 51 18.65 -12.00 24.79
N LEU A 52 18.36 -13.17 25.36
CA LEU A 52 17.68 -13.25 26.66
C LEU A 52 18.52 -12.57 27.76
N GLU A 53 19.85 -12.64 27.67
CA GLU A 53 20.76 -11.96 28.59
C GLU A 53 20.77 -10.44 28.43
N ASP A 54 20.53 -9.93 27.21
CA ASP A 54 20.36 -8.51 26.93
C ASP A 54 19.13 -7.95 27.66
N LEU A 55 18.02 -8.68 27.57
CA LEU A 55 16.76 -8.31 28.23
C LEU A 55 16.83 -8.40 29.75
N ALA A 56 17.64 -9.31 30.30
CA ALA A 56 17.84 -9.45 31.75
C ALA A 56 18.44 -8.20 32.42
N ILE A 57 18.96 -7.25 31.64
CA ILE A 57 19.49 -5.96 32.11
C ILE A 57 18.36 -4.99 32.49
N LEU A 58 17.18 -5.15 31.89
CA LEU A 58 16.01 -4.32 32.16
C LEU A 58 15.41 -4.69 33.53
N PRO A 59 14.99 -3.72 34.36
CA PRO A 59 14.31 -3.98 35.62
C PRO A 59 12.95 -4.62 35.39
N PRO A 60 12.41 -5.37 36.37
CA PRO A 60 11.07 -5.94 36.28
C PRO A 60 9.96 -4.91 36.05
N THR A 61 10.19 -3.65 36.43
CA THR A 61 9.28 -2.50 36.31
C THR A 61 9.53 -1.68 35.03
N GLU A 62 10.19 -2.25 34.02
CA GLU A 62 10.51 -1.55 32.77
C GLU A 62 9.25 -1.08 32.01
N PHE A 63 8.16 -1.86 32.07
CA PHE A 63 6.84 -1.53 31.50
C PHE A 63 6.22 -0.26 32.10
N GLU A 64 6.73 0.26 33.22
CA GLU A 64 6.25 1.52 33.78
C GLU A 64 6.72 2.73 32.97
N ASP A 65 7.84 2.63 32.24
CA ASP A 65 8.39 3.72 31.44
C ASP A 65 7.53 3.99 30.19
N ARG A 66 7.14 5.26 30.00
CA ARG A 66 6.23 5.67 28.91
C ARG A 66 6.93 6.40 27.76
N GLN A 67 8.26 6.38 27.72
CA GLN A 67 9.01 7.09 26.68
C GLN A 67 9.12 6.22 25.43
N ALA A 68 8.92 6.82 24.25
CA ALA A 68 8.96 6.15 22.96
C ALA A 68 10.41 5.79 22.53
N ILE A 69 11.05 4.88 23.26
CA ILE A 69 12.43 4.44 23.06
C ILE A 69 12.40 2.93 22.77
N PRO A 70 12.98 2.45 21.65
CA PRO A 70 13.00 1.03 21.31
C PRO A 70 13.84 0.20 22.29
N VAL A 71 13.49 -1.08 22.44
CA VAL A 71 14.05 -1.98 23.46
C VAL A 71 15.56 -2.15 23.32
N TYR A 72 16.09 -2.30 22.11
CA TYR A 72 17.54 -2.44 21.89
C TYR A 72 18.32 -1.23 22.45
N PHE A 73 17.74 -0.04 22.29
CA PHE A 73 18.37 1.19 22.73
C PHE A 73 18.30 1.34 24.26
N ARG A 74 17.19 0.91 24.88
CA ARG A 74 17.04 0.83 26.34
C ARG A 74 18.08 -0.10 26.97
N VAL A 75 18.28 -1.29 26.39
CA VAL A 75 19.34 -2.23 26.79
C VAL A 75 20.72 -1.57 26.67
N GLY A 76 21.00 -0.94 25.53
CA GLY A 76 22.25 -0.22 25.30
C GLY A 76 22.49 0.89 26.33
N LEU A 77 21.47 1.69 26.64
CA LEU A 77 21.53 2.74 27.66
C LEU A 77 21.81 2.16 29.05
N ARG A 78 21.12 1.10 29.47
CA ARG A 78 21.35 0.51 30.81
C ARG A 78 22.71 -0.17 30.95
N ARG A 79 23.23 -0.76 29.88
CA ARG A 79 24.61 -1.27 29.85
C ARG A 79 25.63 -0.19 30.14
N ASN A 80 25.46 0.98 29.52
CA ASN A 80 26.42 2.09 29.62
C ASN A 80 26.15 3.01 30.81
N LEU A 81 24.91 3.08 31.30
CA LEU A 81 24.45 3.95 32.38
C LEU A 81 23.67 3.12 33.43
N PRO A 82 24.34 2.25 34.21
CA PRO A 82 23.67 1.35 35.16
C PRO A 82 22.97 2.08 36.32
N GLN A 83 23.25 3.38 36.50
CA GLN A 83 22.64 4.27 37.50
C GLN A 83 21.27 4.81 37.09
N LEU A 84 20.80 4.54 35.86
CA LEU A 84 19.49 4.99 35.40
C LEU A 84 18.38 4.49 36.33
N ARG A 85 17.32 5.29 36.45
CA ARG A 85 16.19 4.99 37.32
C ARG A 85 15.57 3.65 36.89
N LYS A 86 15.10 2.86 37.85
CA LYS A 86 14.60 1.50 37.62
C LYS A 86 13.08 1.35 37.73
N SER A 87 12.37 2.43 38.05
CA SER A 87 10.91 2.43 38.23
C SER A 87 10.33 3.82 37.98
N GLY A 88 9.02 3.87 37.73
CA GLY A 88 8.26 5.07 37.42
C GLY A 88 8.17 5.36 35.91
N SER A 89 7.36 6.36 35.57
CA SER A 89 6.97 6.69 34.20
C SER A 89 8.07 7.29 33.30
N VAL A 90 9.23 7.59 33.87
CA VAL A 90 10.39 8.17 33.20
C VAL A 90 11.63 7.56 33.84
N GLN A 91 12.24 6.61 33.13
CA GLN A 91 13.40 5.85 33.56
C GLN A 91 14.66 6.25 32.79
N TYR A 92 14.50 6.84 31.60
CA TYR A 92 15.57 7.25 30.69
C TYR A 92 15.61 8.77 30.51
N PRO A 93 16.75 9.34 30.04
CA PRO A 93 16.79 10.75 29.66
C PRO A 93 15.82 11.03 28.51
N HIS A 94 15.07 12.14 28.57
CA HIS A 94 14.15 12.53 27.48
C HIS A 94 14.84 12.68 26.12
N SER A 95 16.13 13.06 26.11
CA SER A 95 16.93 13.17 24.89
C SER A 95 17.21 11.82 24.21
N ALA A 96 16.95 10.68 24.84
CA ALA A 96 17.21 9.36 24.25
C ALA A 96 16.41 9.12 22.96
N VAL A 97 15.17 9.61 22.88
CA VAL A 97 14.33 9.55 21.67
C VAL A 97 14.98 10.32 20.52
N GLU A 98 15.43 11.54 20.81
CA GLU A 98 16.14 12.40 19.85
C GLU A 98 17.48 11.79 19.41
N VAL A 99 18.18 11.09 20.31
CA VAL A 99 19.44 10.42 19.98
C VAL A 99 19.19 9.26 19.01
N VAL A 100 18.15 8.45 19.21
CA VAL A 100 17.77 7.39 18.25
C VAL A 100 17.45 7.99 16.88
N ARG A 101 16.71 9.10 16.84
CA ARG A 101 16.41 9.80 15.60
C ARG A 101 17.66 10.33 14.89
N VAL A 102 18.49 11.11 15.60
CA VAL A 102 19.62 11.84 15.00
C VAL A 102 20.81 10.95 14.68
N PHE A 103 21.12 9.99 15.56
CA PHE A 103 22.35 9.18 15.45
C PHE A 103 22.11 7.74 14.98
N TYR A 104 20.85 7.27 15.03
CA TYR A 104 20.49 5.90 14.67
C TYR A 104 19.41 5.86 13.58
N GLY A 105 19.18 6.96 12.86
CA GLY A 105 18.32 7.03 11.67
C GLY A 105 16.81 7.04 11.93
N GLY A 106 16.37 7.03 13.19
CA GLY A 106 14.96 6.82 13.53
C GLY A 106 14.65 5.35 13.85
N LEU A 107 13.38 4.97 13.76
CA LEU A 107 12.94 3.58 13.99
C LEU A 107 13.19 2.77 12.72
N TYR A 108 13.82 1.61 12.84
CA TYR A 108 14.06 0.71 11.72
C TYR A 108 13.03 -0.42 11.75
N ARG A 109 12.24 -0.62 10.71
CA ARG A 109 11.09 -1.54 10.73
C ARG A 109 10.86 -2.17 9.37
N ASP A 110 10.70 -3.47 9.35
CA ASP A 110 10.52 -4.27 8.12
C ASP A 110 11.57 -3.92 7.06
N GLY A 111 12.82 -3.71 7.50
CA GLY A 111 13.92 -3.33 6.61
C GLY A 111 14.04 -1.84 6.24
N VAL A 112 13.23 -0.92 6.78
CA VAL A 112 13.30 0.51 6.40
C VAL A 112 13.31 1.45 7.61
N PHE A 113 13.94 2.63 7.49
CA PHE A 113 13.84 3.66 8.55
C PHE A 113 12.54 4.44 8.39
N SER A 114 11.75 4.47 9.47
CA SER A 114 10.66 5.42 9.61
C SER A 114 11.24 6.83 9.56
N ALA A 115 10.78 7.60 8.59
CA ALA A 115 11.35 8.89 8.28
C ALA A 115 10.76 9.98 9.20
N ASP A 116 11.36 11.17 9.18
CA ASP A 116 10.83 12.30 9.97
C ASP A 116 9.45 12.68 9.43
N LYS A 117 8.39 12.30 10.16
CA LYS A 117 7.01 12.72 9.88
C LYS A 117 6.96 14.24 9.64
N GLY A 118 6.73 14.65 8.41
CA GLY A 118 6.58 16.05 8.03
C GLY A 118 5.24 16.28 7.35
N THR A 119 4.73 17.51 7.49
CA THR A 119 3.43 17.90 6.94
C THR A 119 3.52 18.72 5.66
N GLY A 120 4.73 19.13 5.27
CA GLY A 120 4.97 19.92 4.07
C GLY A 120 4.89 19.07 2.82
N ILE A 121 4.54 19.71 1.72
CA ILE A 121 4.66 19.11 0.39
C ILE A 121 5.37 20.06 -0.56
N THR A 122 6.05 19.51 -1.56
CA THR A 122 6.52 20.26 -2.72
C THR A 122 5.69 19.84 -3.93
N VAL A 123 5.01 20.80 -4.55
CA VAL A 123 4.28 20.57 -5.80
C VAL A 123 5.26 20.85 -6.94
N ASN A 124 5.73 19.79 -7.61
CA ASN A 124 6.78 19.91 -8.64
C ASN A 124 6.20 20.30 -9.99
N SER A 125 5.08 19.69 -10.39
CA SER A 125 4.43 19.95 -11.69
C SER A 125 2.98 19.49 -11.73
N GLU A 126 2.16 20.12 -12.58
CA GLU A 126 0.84 19.64 -12.98
C GLU A 126 0.85 19.06 -14.39
N VAL A 127 0.06 18.02 -14.62
CA VAL A 127 -0.08 17.37 -15.92
C VAL A 127 -1.57 17.15 -16.22
N ASN A 128 -2.02 17.62 -17.40
CA ASN A 128 -3.32 17.24 -17.95
C ASN A 128 -3.17 15.85 -18.58
N ILE A 129 -3.85 14.85 -18.04
CA ILE A 129 -3.71 13.46 -18.51
C ILE A 129 -4.66 13.15 -19.68
N THR A 130 -5.77 13.89 -19.83
CA THR A 130 -6.80 13.66 -20.86
C THR A 130 -6.65 14.54 -22.10
N MET A 131 -5.89 15.64 -22.01
CA MET A 131 -5.54 16.50 -23.15
C MET A 131 -6.76 17.08 -23.91
N ASN A 132 -7.79 17.57 -23.21
CA ASN A 132 -9.06 18.09 -23.72
C ASN A 132 -10.00 17.02 -24.29
N ALA A 133 -10.11 15.89 -23.59
CA ALA A 133 -10.96 14.77 -24.01
C ALA A 133 -12.32 14.74 -23.30
N ASP A 134 -12.80 15.86 -22.74
CA ASP A 134 -14.10 15.96 -22.03
C ASP A 134 -14.28 14.81 -21.04
N SER A 135 -13.39 14.77 -20.04
CA SER A 135 -13.23 13.66 -19.11
C SER A 135 -13.25 14.15 -17.67
N ALA A 136 -13.83 13.36 -16.78
CA ALA A 136 -13.99 13.67 -15.37
C ALA A 136 -14.11 12.36 -14.58
N GLU A 137 -14.26 12.42 -13.25
CA GLU A 137 -14.40 11.24 -12.38
C GLU A 137 -13.25 10.23 -12.56
N SER A 138 -12.30 10.27 -11.64
CA SER A 138 -10.98 9.72 -11.88
C SER A 138 -10.41 9.00 -10.67
N ALA A 139 -9.67 7.93 -10.93
CA ALA A 139 -8.90 7.21 -9.93
C ALA A 139 -7.44 7.03 -10.42
N ILE A 140 -6.50 6.98 -9.48
CA ILE A 140 -5.07 6.88 -9.75
C ILE A 140 -4.42 5.94 -8.74
N ALA A 141 -3.46 5.12 -9.18
CA ALA A 141 -2.69 4.27 -8.28
C ALA A 141 -1.22 4.22 -8.73
N ILE A 142 -0.32 4.53 -7.79
CA ILE A 142 1.13 4.34 -7.94
C ILE A 142 1.43 2.87 -7.63
N ASN A 143 2.28 2.25 -8.44
CA ASN A 143 2.69 0.87 -8.19
C ASN A 143 3.50 0.79 -6.87
N PRO A 144 3.16 -0.14 -5.96
CA PRO A 144 3.74 -0.18 -4.62
C PRO A 144 5.22 -0.61 -4.60
N VAL A 145 5.72 -1.24 -5.67
CA VAL A 145 7.10 -1.76 -5.77
C VAL A 145 7.97 -0.94 -6.72
N ASP A 146 7.40 -0.44 -7.82
CA ASP A 146 8.08 0.45 -8.78
C ASP A 146 7.30 1.75 -8.96
N PRO A 147 7.56 2.79 -8.13
CA PRO A 147 6.83 4.06 -8.19
C PRO A 147 7.01 4.83 -9.52
N SER A 148 7.87 4.37 -10.44
CA SER A 148 7.88 4.88 -11.82
C SER A 148 6.63 4.48 -12.62
N LYS A 149 5.90 3.45 -12.18
CA LYS A 149 4.67 2.96 -12.82
C LYS A 149 3.46 3.54 -12.11
N VAL A 150 2.62 4.22 -12.88
CA VAL A 150 1.37 4.81 -12.37
C VAL A 150 0.27 4.51 -13.36
N ILE A 151 -0.91 4.12 -12.87
CA ILE A 151 -2.11 3.92 -13.67
C ILE A 151 -3.19 4.92 -13.27
N ALA A 152 -4.04 5.29 -14.22
CA ALA A 152 -5.23 6.08 -13.96
C ALA A 152 -6.40 5.59 -14.81
N GLY A 153 -7.59 5.65 -14.23
CA GLY A 153 -8.86 5.50 -14.95
C GLY A 153 -9.62 6.82 -14.91
N VAL A 154 -10.30 7.18 -15.99
CA VAL A 154 -11.18 8.36 -16.07
C VAL A 154 -12.46 8.08 -16.84
N ASN A 155 -13.57 8.72 -16.46
CA ASN A 155 -14.77 8.72 -17.30
C ASN A 155 -14.52 9.61 -18.51
N GLY A 156 -14.64 9.03 -19.70
CA GLY A 156 -14.38 9.77 -20.92
C GLY A 156 -15.18 9.25 -22.12
N PRO A 157 -14.90 9.78 -23.31
CA PRO A 157 -15.65 9.45 -24.51
C PRO A 157 -15.57 7.96 -24.83
N GLY A 158 -16.74 7.31 -24.93
CA GLY A 158 -16.86 5.92 -25.33
C GLY A 158 -16.80 4.89 -24.20
N GLY A 159 -16.55 5.30 -22.96
CA GLY A 159 -16.56 4.42 -21.80
C GLY A 159 -15.50 4.77 -20.76
N GLN A 160 -15.05 3.74 -20.04
CA GLN A 160 -13.94 3.86 -19.10
C GLN A 160 -12.60 3.97 -19.84
N ASN A 161 -11.96 5.14 -19.76
CA ASN A 161 -10.67 5.38 -20.39
C ASN A 161 -9.53 5.07 -19.40
N MET A 162 -8.53 4.30 -19.85
CA MET A 162 -7.36 3.95 -19.05
C MET A 162 -6.09 4.64 -19.57
N TYR A 163 -5.29 5.14 -18.64
CA TYR A 163 -4.00 5.78 -18.89
C TYR A 163 -2.91 5.17 -18.01
N TYR A 164 -1.67 5.26 -18.46
CA TYR A 164 -0.52 4.82 -17.69
C TYR A 164 0.68 5.76 -17.88
N SER A 165 1.60 5.69 -16.93
CA SER A 165 2.89 6.36 -16.92
C SER A 165 4.00 5.37 -16.63
N ASN A 166 5.19 5.62 -17.20
CA ASN A 166 6.41 4.84 -16.98
C ASN A 166 7.55 5.66 -16.33
N ASP A 167 7.31 6.92 -15.99
CA ASP A 167 8.28 7.87 -15.44
C ASP A 167 7.76 8.55 -14.16
N GLY A 168 6.93 7.82 -13.41
CA GLY A 168 6.38 8.26 -12.14
C GLY A 168 5.24 9.27 -12.25
N GLY A 169 4.71 9.55 -13.44
CA GLY A 169 3.57 10.44 -13.70
C GLY A 169 3.97 11.75 -14.36
N ALA A 170 5.22 11.87 -14.82
CA ALA A 170 5.69 13.04 -15.55
C ALA A 170 5.15 13.07 -16.98
N THR A 171 5.00 11.90 -17.62
CA THR A 171 4.34 11.74 -18.92
C THR A 171 3.32 10.62 -18.90
N TRP A 172 2.24 10.80 -19.67
CA TRP A 172 1.10 9.89 -19.68
C TRP A 172 0.79 9.39 -21.08
N GLN A 173 0.36 8.14 -21.17
CA GLN A 173 -0.04 7.47 -22.40
C GLN A 173 -1.46 6.95 -22.24
N PHE A 174 -2.29 7.14 -23.27
CA PHE A 174 -3.59 6.49 -23.38
C PHE A 174 -3.41 5.02 -23.70
N ALA A 175 -3.99 4.13 -22.89
CA ALA A 175 -4.00 2.68 -23.15
C ALA A 175 -5.17 2.30 -24.05
N GLN A 176 -6.39 2.44 -23.54
CA GLN A 176 -7.61 2.03 -24.23
C GLN A 176 -8.87 2.58 -23.56
N VAL A 177 -9.98 2.51 -24.29
CA VAL A 177 -11.32 2.46 -23.69
C VAL A 177 -11.62 1.00 -23.33
N LEU A 178 -12.04 0.71 -22.10
CA LEU A 178 -12.40 -0.66 -21.72
C LEU A 178 -13.67 -1.11 -22.45
N SER A 179 -13.59 -2.24 -23.14
CA SER A 179 -14.71 -2.74 -23.94
C SER A 179 -15.91 -3.09 -23.06
N GLY A 180 -17.09 -2.55 -23.40
CA GLY A 180 -18.34 -2.84 -22.68
C GLY A 180 -18.46 -2.13 -21.33
N SER A 181 -17.51 -1.25 -21.00
CA SER A 181 -17.58 -0.39 -19.82
C SER A 181 -18.43 0.85 -20.08
N CYS A 182 -18.90 1.45 -19.00
CA CYS A 182 -19.45 2.80 -18.98
C CYS A 182 -18.43 3.76 -18.40
N CYS A 183 -18.05 3.54 -17.13
CA CYS A 183 -17.64 4.63 -16.26
C CYS A 183 -17.32 4.15 -14.83
N ASP A 184 -17.00 5.13 -13.99
CA ASP A 184 -16.68 5.06 -12.58
C ASP A 184 -15.44 4.23 -12.25
N PRO A 185 -14.23 4.66 -12.59
CA PRO A 185 -13.04 3.88 -12.32
C PRO A 185 -12.71 3.86 -10.84
N THR A 186 -12.32 2.69 -10.36
CA THR A 186 -11.44 2.56 -9.20
C THR A 186 -10.28 1.67 -9.59
N VAL A 187 -9.05 2.01 -9.16
CA VAL A 187 -7.83 1.32 -9.58
C VAL A 187 -6.97 0.99 -8.39
N ASP A 188 -6.26 -0.13 -8.47
CA ASP A 188 -5.29 -0.54 -7.46
C ASP A 188 -4.27 -1.52 -8.08
N TRP A 189 -3.27 -1.93 -7.33
CA TRP A 189 -2.26 -2.93 -7.71
C TRP A 189 -2.30 -4.14 -6.80
N SER A 190 -1.78 -5.27 -7.27
CA SER A 190 -1.36 -6.34 -6.39
C SER A 190 -0.22 -5.85 -5.50
N PRO A 191 -0.03 -6.39 -4.28
CA PRO A 191 1.01 -5.91 -3.39
C PRO A 191 2.43 -6.07 -3.94
N ASP A 192 2.66 -7.05 -4.81
CA ASP A 192 3.93 -7.25 -5.51
C ASP A 192 4.10 -6.37 -6.77
N GLY A 193 3.10 -5.53 -7.07
CA GLY A 193 3.10 -4.64 -8.23
C GLY A 193 2.99 -5.32 -9.60
N THR A 194 2.75 -6.63 -9.67
CA THR A 194 2.75 -7.38 -10.94
C THR A 194 1.42 -7.34 -11.69
N ILE A 195 0.31 -7.09 -10.99
CA ILE A 195 -1.04 -7.01 -11.55
C ILE A 195 -1.63 -5.64 -11.20
N ALA A 196 -2.08 -4.90 -12.21
CA ALA A 196 -2.93 -3.74 -12.05
C ALA A 196 -4.39 -4.16 -12.16
N TYR A 197 -5.24 -3.60 -11.30
CA TYR A 197 -6.68 -3.83 -11.24
C TYR A 197 -7.44 -2.54 -11.57
N VAL A 198 -8.59 -2.70 -12.22
CA VAL A 198 -9.61 -1.65 -12.31
C VAL A 198 -10.98 -2.27 -12.11
N SER A 199 -11.80 -1.66 -11.24
CA SER A 199 -13.23 -1.91 -11.22
C SER A 199 -13.98 -0.78 -11.91
N THR A 200 -14.98 -1.12 -12.70
CA THR A 200 -15.78 -0.16 -13.48
C THR A 200 -17.22 -0.66 -13.61
N LEU A 201 -18.15 0.26 -13.85
CA LEU A 201 -19.49 -0.08 -14.30
C LEU A 201 -19.41 -0.57 -15.74
N GLY A 202 -20.04 -1.70 -16.03
CA GLY A 202 -20.08 -2.25 -17.38
C GLY A 202 -21.32 -3.07 -17.67
N ASN A 203 -21.47 -3.44 -18.94
CA ASN A 203 -22.63 -4.19 -19.45
C ASN A 203 -23.97 -3.57 -19.00
N CYS A 204 -24.12 -2.26 -19.17
CA CYS A 204 -25.30 -1.52 -18.73
C CYS A 204 -26.53 -1.84 -19.57
N GLY A 205 -27.69 -1.94 -18.91
CA GLY A 205 -28.96 -2.17 -19.60
C GLY A 205 -29.53 -0.88 -20.21
N PHE A 206 -30.31 -1.01 -21.28
CA PHE A 206 -30.85 0.15 -22.01
C PHE A 206 -31.82 1.02 -21.18
N PHE A 207 -32.47 0.44 -20.18
CA PHE A 207 -33.39 1.12 -19.25
C PHE A 207 -33.08 0.80 -17.77
N THR A 208 -31.90 0.26 -17.48
CA THR A 208 -31.50 -0.16 -16.13
C THR A 208 -30.09 0.35 -15.84
N LEU A 209 -29.52 -0.04 -14.69
CA LEU A 209 -28.17 0.31 -14.30
C LEU A 209 -27.15 -0.67 -14.94
N CYS A 210 -25.97 -0.77 -14.33
CA CYS A 210 -24.85 -1.54 -14.83
C CYS A 210 -24.58 -2.78 -13.97
N ASN A 211 -23.63 -3.59 -14.43
CA ASN A 211 -22.96 -4.58 -13.60
C ASN A 211 -21.65 -4.02 -13.07
N ILE A 212 -21.10 -4.69 -12.07
CA ILE A 212 -19.75 -4.45 -11.59
C ILE A 212 -18.80 -5.37 -12.35
N GLU A 213 -17.83 -4.77 -13.02
CA GLU A 213 -16.81 -5.45 -13.82
C GLU A 213 -15.42 -5.18 -13.24
N ILE A 214 -14.55 -6.18 -13.29
CA ILE A 214 -13.12 -6.07 -12.97
C ILE A 214 -12.32 -6.36 -14.22
N TYR A 215 -11.31 -5.55 -14.50
CA TYR A 215 -10.31 -5.82 -15.53
C TYR A 215 -8.94 -5.85 -14.88
N THR A 216 -8.05 -6.65 -15.46
CA THR A 216 -6.64 -6.73 -15.02
C THR A 216 -5.68 -6.40 -16.16
N SER A 217 -4.53 -5.88 -15.76
CA SER A 217 -3.37 -5.65 -16.62
C SER A 217 -2.12 -6.25 -15.97
N THR A 218 -1.33 -6.98 -16.75
CA THR A 218 -0.05 -7.59 -16.32
C THR A 218 1.16 -6.97 -17.03
N ASN A 219 0.95 -5.84 -17.71
CA ASN A 219 1.98 -5.11 -18.44
C ASN A 219 1.98 -3.62 -18.06
N ASN A 220 1.85 -3.36 -16.75
CA ASN A 220 1.91 -2.03 -16.15
C ASN A 220 0.88 -1.04 -16.71
N GLY A 221 -0.35 -1.51 -16.95
CA GLY A 221 -1.47 -0.67 -17.41
C GLY A 221 -1.49 -0.37 -18.91
N GLN A 222 -0.54 -0.91 -19.69
CA GLN A 222 -0.47 -0.67 -21.15
C GLN A 222 -1.63 -1.31 -21.92
N SER A 223 -2.17 -2.42 -21.42
CA SER A 223 -3.37 -3.06 -21.98
C SER A 223 -4.16 -3.79 -20.90
N TRP A 224 -5.47 -3.88 -21.11
CA TRP A 224 -6.47 -4.44 -20.19
C TRP A 224 -7.37 -5.41 -20.93
N GLY A 225 -7.65 -6.59 -20.37
CA GLY A 225 -8.43 -7.59 -21.11
C GLY A 225 -9.00 -8.79 -20.36
N ASN A 226 -8.47 -9.18 -19.20
CA ASN A 226 -9.06 -10.25 -18.39
C ASN A 226 -10.21 -9.67 -17.55
N GLN A 227 -11.40 -9.62 -18.18
CA GLN A 227 -12.65 -9.09 -17.63
C GLN A 227 -13.39 -10.16 -16.81
N VAL A 228 -13.77 -9.82 -15.59
CA VAL A 228 -14.60 -10.63 -14.69
C VAL A 228 -15.79 -9.81 -14.23
N SER A 229 -17.00 -10.28 -14.52
CA SER A 229 -18.25 -9.68 -14.01
C SER A 229 -18.53 -10.21 -12.61
N ILE A 230 -18.59 -9.31 -11.61
CA ILE A 230 -19.00 -9.65 -10.24
C ILE A 230 -20.53 -9.79 -10.16
N THR A 231 -21.25 -8.93 -10.89
CA THR A 231 -22.71 -8.96 -10.96
C THR A 231 -23.21 -9.18 -12.40
N ASN A 232 -24.45 -9.62 -12.54
CA ASN A 232 -25.09 -9.85 -13.84
C ASN A 232 -26.57 -9.41 -13.87
N THR A 233 -26.92 -8.51 -12.98
CA THR A 233 -28.30 -8.10 -12.69
C THR A 233 -28.66 -6.73 -13.25
N GLN A 234 -27.68 -5.95 -13.71
CA GLN A 234 -27.84 -4.61 -14.29
C GLN A 234 -28.60 -3.64 -13.37
N VAL A 235 -28.37 -3.75 -12.06
CA VAL A 235 -28.94 -2.89 -11.02
C VAL A 235 -27.86 -2.29 -10.11
N SER A 236 -26.59 -2.48 -10.48
CA SER A 236 -25.43 -2.07 -9.69
C SER A 236 -24.94 -0.68 -10.12
N ASP A 237 -24.44 0.09 -9.16
CA ASP A 237 -23.85 1.41 -9.38
C ASP A 237 -22.83 1.74 -8.26
N LYS A 238 -21.93 2.69 -8.57
CA LYS A 238 -20.84 3.25 -7.74
C LYS A 238 -20.07 2.22 -6.91
N GLN A 239 -19.19 1.46 -7.57
CA GLN A 239 -18.30 0.53 -6.91
C GLN A 239 -16.98 1.16 -6.45
N TYR A 240 -16.41 0.59 -5.39
CA TYR A 240 -15.04 0.87 -4.94
C TYR A 240 -14.23 -0.42 -4.78
N LEU A 241 -12.96 -0.35 -5.17
CA LEU A 241 -11.99 -1.45 -5.10
C LEU A 241 -10.91 -1.09 -4.08
N HIS A 242 -10.54 -2.04 -3.23
CA HIS A 242 -9.41 -1.94 -2.30
C HIS A 242 -8.64 -3.26 -2.31
N VAL A 243 -7.31 -3.20 -2.31
CA VAL A 243 -6.43 -4.37 -2.15
C VAL A 243 -5.76 -4.32 -0.78
N ASP A 244 -5.71 -5.46 -0.09
CA ASP A 244 -4.93 -5.56 1.14
C ASP A 244 -3.43 -5.61 0.83
N HIS A 245 -2.76 -4.48 1.01
CA HIS A 245 -1.32 -4.32 0.77
C HIS A 245 -0.45 -4.65 1.99
N VAL A 246 -1.02 -5.03 3.14
CA VAL A 246 -0.23 -5.18 4.37
C VAL A 246 0.40 -6.58 4.45
N PRO A 247 1.73 -6.73 4.38
CA PRO A 247 2.37 -8.06 4.37
C PRO A 247 2.12 -8.88 5.65
N THR A 248 1.82 -8.20 6.77
CA THR A 248 1.48 -8.86 8.03
C THR A 248 0.02 -9.24 8.16
N SER A 249 -0.86 -8.76 7.28
CA SER A 249 -2.28 -9.11 7.31
C SER A 249 -2.47 -10.59 6.96
N PRO A 250 -3.35 -11.33 7.67
CA PRO A 250 -3.74 -12.68 7.29
C PRO A 250 -4.51 -12.75 5.94
N HIS A 251 -4.80 -11.59 5.36
CA HIS A 251 -5.57 -11.41 4.14
C HIS A 251 -4.82 -10.66 3.04
N PHE A 252 -3.49 -10.53 3.19
CA PHE A 252 -2.59 -9.94 2.21
C PHE A 252 -2.89 -10.37 0.77
N GLY A 253 -3.04 -9.40 -0.12
CA GLY A 253 -3.33 -9.60 -1.54
C GLY A 253 -4.80 -9.89 -1.87
N ASN A 254 -5.70 -9.96 -0.87
CA ASN A 254 -7.12 -10.04 -1.14
C ASN A 254 -7.63 -8.74 -1.77
N LEU A 255 -8.55 -8.88 -2.73
CA LEU A 255 -9.29 -7.76 -3.31
C LEU A 255 -10.64 -7.66 -2.63
N TYR A 256 -11.07 -6.44 -2.37
CA TYR A 256 -12.37 -6.11 -1.82
C TYR A 256 -13.08 -5.16 -2.75
N VAL A 257 -14.33 -5.47 -3.08
CA VAL A 257 -15.16 -4.61 -3.93
C VAL A 257 -16.48 -4.36 -3.22
N SER A 258 -16.83 -3.09 -3.06
CA SER A 258 -18.13 -2.64 -2.55
C SER A 258 -18.89 -1.92 -3.65
N TRP A 259 -20.22 -1.93 -3.59
CA TRP A 259 -21.10 -1.22 -4.51
C TRP A 259 -22.51 -1.16 -3.91
N HIS A 260 -23.51 -0.69 -4.66
CA HIS A 260 -24.91 -0.91 -4.30
C HIS A 260 -25.73 -1.50 -5.44
N ASP A 261 -26.71 -2.35 -5.10
CA ASP A 261 -27.77 -2.78 -6.02
C ASP A 261 -29.07 -2.06 -5.67
N ASN A 262 -29.58 -1.20 -6.55
CA ASN A 262 -30.74 -0.33 -6.25
C ASN A 262 -30.63 0.35 -4.87
N ASN A 263 -29.46 0.94 -4.60
CA ASN A 263 -29.10 1.63 -3.36
C ASN A 263 -29.02 0.73 -2.10
N VAL A 264 -29.05 -0.60 -2.25
CA VAL A 264 -28.73 -1.55 -1.17
C VAL A 264 -27.25 -1.89 -1.23
N LEU A 265 -26.49 -1.56 -0.18
CA LEU A 265 -25.04 -1.76 -0.13
C LEU A 265 -24.68 -3.26 -0.21
N LYS A 266 -23.67 -3.55 -1.02
CA LYS A 266 -23.13 -4.87 -1.34
C LYS A 266 -21.62 -4.89 -1.15
N PHE A 267 -21.11 -6.09 -0.97
CA PHE A 267 -19.69 -6.36 -0.87
C PHE A 267 -19.37 -7.74 -1.44
N ALA A 268 -18.20 -7.89 -2.05
CA ALA A 268 -17.60 -9.18 -2.35
C ALA A 268 -16.07 -9.07 -2.25
N ARG A 269 -15.42 -10.20 -2.00
CA ARG A 269 -13.96 -10.30 -1.97
C ARG A 269 -13.44 -11.32 -2.97
N SER A 270 -12.21 -11.16 -3.42
CA SER A 270 -11.47 -12.17 -4.17
C SER A 270 -10.20 -12.53 -3.41
N THR A 271 -9.93 -13.84 -3.31
CA THR A 271 -8.73 -14.41 -2.68
C THR A 271 -7.79 -15.05 -3.72
N ASN A 272 -8.03 -14.77 -5.00
CA ASN A 272 -7.30 -15.35 -6.12
C ASN A 272 -7.02 -14.32 -7.22
N ASN A 273 -6.54 -13.13 -6.82
CA ASN A 273 -6.07 -12.07 -7.72
C ASN A 273 -7.16 -11.60 -8.72
N GLY A 274 -8.41 -11.54 -8.27
CA GLY A 274 -9.53 -11.05 -9.09
C GLY A 274 -10.05 -12.04 -10.13
N VAL A 275 -9.61 -13.30 -10.12
CA VAL A 275 -10.10 -14.34 -11.06
C VAL A 275 -11.55 -14.71 -10.76
N SER A 276 -11.94 -14.74 -9.49
CA SER A 276 -13.32 -14.94 -9.06
C SER A 276 -13.59 -14.26 -7.73
N PHE A 277 -14.87 -13.98 -7.46
CA PHE A 277 -15.31 -13.37 -6.21
C PHE A 277 -16.16 -14.35 -5.39
N ASP A 278 -16.02 -14.25 -4.07
CA ASP A 278 -16.84 -14.96 -3.09
C ASP A 278 -18.32 -14.54 -3.21
N PRO A 279 -19.26 -15.33 -2.63
CA PRO A 279 -20.67 -14.96 -2.61
C PRO A 279 -20.91 -13.54 -2.08
N ILE A 280 -21.76 -12.79 -2.78
CA ILE A 280 -22.07 -11.39 -2.47
C ILE A 280 -22.68 -11.27 -1.07
N VAL A 281 -22.05 -10.44 -0.24
CA VAL A 281 -22.59 -10.02 1.06
C VAL A 281 -23.53 -8.83 0.83
N THR A 282 -24.73 -8.89 1.42
CA THR A 282 -25.72 -7.81 1.34
C THR A 282 -25.90 -7.16 2.70
N MET A 283 -25.71 -5.84 2.77
CA MET A 283 -25.97 -5.09 3.98
C MET A 283 -27.48 -4.97 4.22
N THR A 284 -27.88 -5.03 5.49
CA THR A 284 -29.29 -4.92 5.92
C THR A 284 -29.68 -3.52 6.40
N GLY A 285 -28.71 -2.61 6.47
CA GLY A 285 -28.89 -1.23 6.91
C GLY A 285 -29.70 -0.37 5.93
N PRO A 286 -29.93 0.91 6.28
CA PRO A 286 -30.61 1.87 5.41
C PRO A 286 -29.92 2.03 4.05
N LEU A 287 -30.70 2.37 3.03
CA LEU A 287 -30.21 2.56 1.67
C LEU A 287 -29.18 3.70 1.60
N GLY A 288 -28.21 3.57 0.70
CA GLY A 288 -27.12 4.52 0.50
C GLY A 288 -26.54 4.47 -0.91
N ILE A 289 -25.69 5.45 -1.20
CA ILE A 289 -24.99 5.63 -2.47
C ILE A 289 -23.57 6.08 -2.12
N GLY A 290 -22.56 5.54 -2.82
CA GLY A 290 -21.17 5.81 -2.54
C GLY A 290 -20.71 5.12 -1.25
N SER A 291 -19.84 4.13 -1.39
CA SER A 291 -19.18 3.46 -0.27
C SER A 291 -17.70 3.32 -0.54
N ASP A 292 -16.92 3.16 0.51
CA ASP A 292 -15.50 2.87 0.39
C ASP A 292 -15.06 1.79 1.39
N ILE A 293 -13.88 1.23 1.16
CA ILE A 293 -13.34 0.10 1.91
C ILE A 293 -11.95 0.44 2.43
N ALA A 294 -11.66 0.02 3.67
CA ALA A 294 -10.32 0.00 4.20
C ALA A 294 -10.00 -1.37 4.81
N SER A 295 -8.72 -1.76 4.82
CA SER A 295 -8.23 -2.89 5.61
C SER A 295 -7.06 -2.48 6.49
N ASP A 296 -7.01 -2.99 7.73
CA ASP A 296 -5.95 -2.71 8.69
C ASP A 296 -4.88 -3.83 8.74
N ARG A 297 -3.82 -3.66 9.54
CA ARG A 297 -2.75 -4.66 9.65
C ARG A 297 -3.20 -5.94 10.33
N SER A 298 -4.24 -5.86 11.13
CA SER A 298 -4.88 -7.01 11.79
C SER A 298 -5.77 -7.82 10.84
N GLY A 299 -5.99 -7.34 9.61
CA GLY A 299 -6.83 -7.98 8.60
C GLY A 299 -8.33 -7.70 8.77
N ASN A 300 -8.70 -6.70 9.57
CA ASN A 300 -10.08 -6.25 9.64
C ASN A 300 -10.42 -5.45 8.38
N VAL A 301 -11.66 -5.59 7.89
CA VAL A 301 -12.17 -4.86 6.71
C VAL A 301 -13.31 -3.96 7.14
N PHE A 302 -13.20 -2.68 6.82
CA PHE A 302 -14.20 -1.66 7.12
C PHE A 302 -14.93 -1.29 5.84
N HIS A 303 -16.26 -1.40 5.84
CA HIS A 303 -17.12 -0.93 4.75
C HIS A 303 -17.89 0.30 5.24
N ILE A 304 -17.66 1.46 4.62
CA ILE A 304 -18.20 2.75 5.06
C ILE A 304 -19.03 3.36 3.94
N TRP A 305 -20.18 3.98 4.24
CA TRP A 305 -21.06 4.60 3.23
C TRP A 305 -21.87 5.78 3.76
N SER A 306 -22.31 6.66 2.85
CA SER A 306 -23.34 7.66 3.13
C SER A 306 -24.74 7.08 2.87
N SER A 307 -25.68 7.33 3.77
CA SER A 307 -27.05 6.85 3.67
C SER A 307 -28.04 8.00 3.55
N TYR A 308 -28.47 8.29 2.33
CA TYR A 308 -29.54 9.27 2.08
C TYR A 308 -30.87 8.91 2.74
N ALA A 309 -31.15 7.62 2.92
CA ALA A 309 -32.41 7.17 3.52
C ALA A 309 -32.50 7.48 5.02
N SER A 310 -31.35 7.67 5.68
CA SER A 310 -31.27 7.97 7.11
C SER A 310 -30.51 9.26 7.44
N GLN A 311 -29.94 9.94 6.44
CA GLN A 311 -29.08 11.12 6.57
C GLN A 311 -27.95 10.88 7.58
N THR A 312 -27.22 9.78 7.37
CA THR A 312 -26.11 9.38 8.24
C THR A 312 -24.96 8.79 7.43
N VAL A 313 -23.74 9.05 7.90
CA VAL A 313 -22.56 8.26 7.55
C VAL A 313 -22.54 7.02 8.43
N ARG A 314 -22.35 5.85 7.83
CA ARG A 314 -22.48 4.54 8.49
C ARG A 314 -21.30 3.65 8.13
N PHE A 315 -21.08 2.63 8.95
CA PHE A 315 -20.08 1.60 8.67
C PHE A 315 -20.53 0.22 9.15
N ALA A 316 -19.88 -0.81 8.60
CA ALA A 316 -19.84 -2.16 9.15
C ALA A 316 -18.40 -2.67 9.11
N VAL A 317 -18.04 -3.52 10.07
CA VAL A 317 -16.69 -4.09 10.18
C VAL A 317 -16.73 -5.61 10.05
N SER A 318 -15.73 -6.16 9.37
CA SER A 318 -15.45 -7.58 9.28
C SER A 318 -14.12 -7.88 9.95
N THR A 319 -14.08 -8.92 10.79
CA THR A 319 -12.86 -9.41 11.44
C THR A 319 -12.43 -10.78 10.88
N ASP A 320 -13.00 -11.20 9.74
CA ASP A 320 -12.74 -12.47 9.07
C ASP A 320 -12.35 -12.29 7.59
N GLY A 321 -11.83 -11.10 7.28
CA GLY A 321 -11.36 -10.72 5.95
C GLY A 321 -12.47 -10.49 4.94
N GLY A 322 -13.65 -10.04 5.37
CA GLY A 322 -14.78 -9.73 4.49
C GLY A 322 -15.73 -10.89 4.20
N GLN A 323 -15.68 -12.01 4.95
CA GLN A 323 -16.66 -13.10 4.76
C GLN A 323 -18.01 -12.74 5.38
N THR A 324 -17.97 -12.15 6.57
CA THR A 324 -19.14 -11.65 7.29
C THR A 324 -18.86 -10.28 7.87
N PHE A 325 -19.92 -9.48 8.01
CA PHE A 325 -19.85 -8.14 8.59
C PHE A 325 -20.73 -8.05 9.83
N SER A 326 -20.35 -7.15 10.73
CA SER A 326 -21.19 -6.73 11.85
C SER A 326 -22.53 -6.17 11.36
N ASN A 327 -23.46 -5.94 12.28
CA ASN A 327 -24.55 -5.00 12.00
C ASN A 327 -23.95 -3.61 11.73
N ASP A 328 -24.63 -2.82 10.90
CA ASP A 328 -24.19 -1.47 10.62
C ASP A 328 -24.40 -0.54 11.84
N ALA A 329 -23.50 0.43 11.97
CA ALA A 329 -23.55 1.46 12.99
C ALA A 329 -23.35 2.85 12.38
N VAL A 330 -23.78 3.88 13.11
CA VAL A 330 -23.72 5.29 12.68
C VAL A 330 -22.41 5.90 13.14
N ILE A 331 -21.68 6.53 12.21
CA ILE A 331 -20.54 7.41 12.50
C ILE A 331 -21.07 8.78 12.91
N THR A 332 -21.93 9.39 12.08
CA THR A 332 -22.55 10.68 12.36
C THR A 332 -23.85 10.89 11.57
N THR A 333 -24.61 11.92 11.96
CA THR A 333 -25.69 12.51 11.15
C THR A 333 -25.13 13.52 10.16
N GLU A 334 -25.74 13.57 8.97
CA GLU A 334 -25.45 14.54 7.90
C GLU A 334 -26.49 15.68 7.93
N ASN A 335 -26.15 16.82 7.35
CA ASN A 335 -27.04 17.97 7.16
C ASN A 335 -27.76 17.94 5.81
N SER A 336 -27.15 17.35 4.78
CA SER A 336 -27.76 17.11 3.47
C SER A 336 -28.09 15.63 3.27
N GLU A 337 -29.07 15.35 2.41
CA GLU A 337 -29.50 13.98 2.11
C GLU A 337 -28.48 13.23 1.25
N PHE A 338 -27.82 13.88 0.29
CA PHE A 338 -26.78 13.28 -0.55
C PHE A 338 -26.12 14.30 -1.48
N ASN A 339 -26.93 15.10 -2.17
CA ASN A 339 -26.47 16.10 -3.14
C ASN A 339 -26.98 17.48 -2.74
N TYR A 340 -26.10 18.49 -2.79
CA TYR A 340 -26.49 19.87 -2.51
C TYR A 340 -25.76 20.86 -3.42
N PRO A 341 -26.42 21.95 -3.86
CA PRO A 341 -25.79 22.91 -4.75
C PRO A 341 -24.90 23.90 -3.99
N ILE A 342 -23.75 24.25 -4.54
CA ILE A 342 -22.93 25.41 -4.16
C ILE A 342 -22.65 26.28 -5.40
N PRO A 343 -22.22 27.55 -5.29
CA PRO A 343 -22.18 28.46 -6.43
C PRO A 343 -21.34 27.98 -7.63
N CYS A 344 -20.19 27.34 -7.41
CA CYS A 344 -19.38 26.78 -8.51
C CYS A 344 -19.88 25.42 -9.01
N PHE A 345 -20.74 24.74 -8.26
CA PHE A 345 -21.10 23.34 -8.47
C PHE A 345 -22.63 23.16 -8.28
N ASP A 346 -23.40 24.01 -8.96
CA ASP A 346 -24.85 24.17 -8.78
C ASP A 346 -25.70 23.27 -9.69
N GLN A 347 -25.16 22.83 -10.83
CA GLN A 347 -25.86 22.01 -11.82
C GLN A 347 -25.74 20.53 -11.49
N ARG A 348 -24.51 20.05 -11.29
CA ARG A 348 -24.22 18.67 -10.90
C ARG A 348 -24.46 18.44 -9.41
N GLN A 349 -24.28 19.49 -8.60
CA GLN A 349 -24.36 19.45 -7.14
C GLN A 349 -23.22 18.66 -6.50
N VAL A 350 -22.87 19.00 -5.27
CA VAL A 350 -21.83 18.32 -4.52
C VAL A 350 -22.40 17.02 -3.96
N PRO A 351 -21.89 15.84 -4.35
CA PRO A 351 -22.29 14.59 -3.71
C PRO A 351 -21.56 14.37 -2.38
N ILE A 352 -22.22 13.70 -1.45
CA ILE A 352 -21.60 13.17 -0.24
C ILE A 352 -21.13 11.75 -0.55
N ILE A 353 -19.88 11.64 -0.99
CA ILE A 353 -19.20 10.36 -1.16
C ILE A 353 -18.15 10.25 -0.05
N VAL A 354 -18.20 9.13 0.66
CA VAL A 354 -17.22 8.82 1.69
C VAL A 354 -15.96 8.25 1.07
N ASN A 355 -14.86 8.45 1.77
CA ASN A 355 -13.57 7.88 1.45
C ASN A 355 -12.97 7.29 2.73
N ALA A 356 -12.31 6.13 2.66
CA ALA A 356 -11.85 5.40 3.84
C ALA A 356 -10.43 4.86 3.64
N THR A 357 -9.64 4.87 4.72
CA THR A 357 -8.36 4.16 4.78
C THR A 357 -8.08 3.73 6.21
N ALA A 358 -7.02 2.94 6.42
CA ALA A 358 -6.51 2.62 7.74
C ALA A 358 -5.03 2.99 7.84
N ASP A 359 -4.57 3.36 9.03
CA ASP A 359 -3.14 3.48 9.30
C ASP A 359 -2.51 2.08 9.35
N THR A 360 -1.91 1.70 8.24
CA THR A 360 -1.19 0.43 8.08
C THR A 360 0.28 0.55 8.45
N SER A 361 0.72 1.72 8.95
CA SER A 361 2.05 1.89 9.51
C SER A 361 2.17 1.13 10.83
N THR A 362 3.40 1.02 11.31
CA THR A 362 3.75 0.48 12.64
C THR A 362 3.78 1.59 13.71
N GLY A 363 3.24 2.77 13.40
CA GLY A 363 3.24 3.95 14.25
C GLY A 363 2.31 3.84 15.46
N SER A 364 2.24 4.92 16.25
CA SER A 364 1.38 4.99 17.45
C SER A 364 -0.12 4.94 17.16
N PHE A 365 -0.51 5.02 15.89
CA PHE A 365 -1.90 4.97 15.44
C PHE A 365 -2.15 3.79 14.51
N GLN A 366 -1.29 2.76 14.54
CA GLN A 366 -1.51 1.52 13.80
C GLN A 366 -2.95 1.01 13.97
N ASP A 367 -3.51 0.48 12.91
CA ASP A 367 -4.89 -0.04 12.84
C ASP A 367 -6.00 1.01 13.09
N ARG A 368 -5.67 2.29 13.24
CA ARG A 368 -6.68 3.36 13.26
C ARG A 368 -7.33 3.46 11.89
N VAL A 369 -8.66 3.35 11.87
CA VAL A 369 -9.46 3.55 10.65
C VAL A 369 -9.87 5.02 10.54
N TYR A 370 -9.89 5.53 9.31
CA TYR A 370 -10.29 6.89 8.97
C TYR A 370 -11.40 6.87 7.92
N ALA A 371 -12.27 7.87 7.98
CA ALA A 371 -13.21 8.20 6.92
C ALA A 371 -13.23 9.72 6.69
N CYS A 372 -13.42 10.17 5.45
CA CYS A 372 -13.66 11.57 5.13
C CYS A 372 -14.81 11.74 4.16
N TRP A 373 -15.49 12.87 4.24
CA TRP A 373 -16.57 13.27 3.35
C TRP A 373 -16.75 14.79 3.44
N ASN A 374 -17.47 15.35 2.46
CA ASN A 374 -18.00 16.71 2.57
C ASN A 374 -19.44 16.70 3.09
N ASP A 375 -19.83 17.78 3.76
CA ASP A 375 -21.23 18.04 4.08
C ASP A 375 -21.48 19.56 4.14
N THR A 376 -22.74 19.95 4.05
CA THR A 376 -23.18 21.32 4.34
C THR A 376 -22.94 21.67 5.80
N ARG A 377 -22.57 22.93 6.07
CA ARG A 377 -22.39 23.46 7.43
C ARG A 377 -23.70 23.56 8.21
N ASP A 378 -24.75 24.00 7.53
CA ASP A 378 -26.10 24.21 8.04
C ASP A 378 -27.06 23.31 7.24
N PRO A 379 -28.31 23.10 7.70
CA PRO A 379 -29.29 22.33 6.95
C PRO A 379 -29.40 22.78 5.49
N GLU A 380 -29.49 21.81 4.59
CA GLU A 380 -29.47 22.03 3.15
C GLU A 380 -30.50 23.07 2.68
N SER A 381 -30.07 23.94 1.75
CA SER A 381 -30.93 24.83 0.97
C SER A 381 -30.88 24.49 -0.52
N THR A 382 -32.00 24.71 -1.20
CA THR A 382 -32.03 24.63 -2.68
C THR A 382 -31.39 25.85 -3.35
N THR A 383 -31.01 26.89 -2.60
CA THR A 383 -30.33 28.07 -3.12
C THR A 383 -28.81 27.91 -2.97
N PRO A 384 -28.02 27.83 -4.06
CA PRO A 384 -26.59 27.53 -3.99
C PRO A 384 -25.80 28.46 -3.06
N SER A 385 -26.11 29.75 -3.06
CA SER A 385 -25.41 30.75 -2.23
C SER A 385 -25.71 30.66 -0.73
N GLN A 386 -26.67 29.84 -0.32
CA GLN A 386 -27.03 29.64 1.10
C GLN A 386 -26.34 28.43 1.71
N ASN A 387 -25.96 27.44 0.89
CA ASN A 387 -25.15 26.32 1.34
C ASN A 387 -23.69 26.75 1.52
N HIS A 388 -22.99 26.07 2.40
CA HIS A 388 -21.53 26.18 2.56
C HIS A 388 -20.98 24.79 2.86
N SER A 389 -20.12 24.29 1.98
CA SER A 389 -19.57 22.94 2.09
C SER A 389 -18.31 22.91 2.96
N GLN A 390 -18.17 21.91 3.81
CA GLN A 390 -16.98 21.67 4.65
C GLN A 390 -16.57 20.21 4.62
N ILE A 391 -15.31 19.93 4.94
CA ILE A 391 -14.79 18.55 5.01
C ILE A 391 -14.81 18.07 6.46
N TRP A 392 -15.22 16.84 6.65
CA TRP A 392 -15.07 16.09 7.90
C TRP A 392 -14.08 14.96 7.72
N VAL A 393 -13.26 14.74 8.75
CA VAL A 393 -12.52 13.50 8.94
C VAL A 393 -13.02 12.87 10.24
N ALA A 394 -13.36 11.59 10.18
CA ALA A 394 -13.61 10.77 11.34
C ALA A 394 -12.50 9.74 11.50
N TYR A 395 -12.13 9.43 12.73
CA TYR A 395 -11.19 8.34 13.03
C TYR A 395 -11.60 7.53 14.25
N SER A 396 -11.24 6.25 14.26
CA SER A 396 -11.52 5.29 15.34
C SER A 396 -10.32 4.38 15.62
N ASP A 397 -10.04 4.18 16.91
CA ASP A 397 -8.98 3.30 17.43
C ASP A 397 -9.52 1.95 17.93
N ASP A 398 -10.84 1.72 17.81
CA ASP A 398 -11.53 0.65 18.51
C ASP A 398 -12.55 -0.07 17.61
N LEU A 399 -12.12 -0.36 16.38
CA LEU A 399 -12.91 -1.05 15.35
C LEU A 399 -14.25 -0.35 15.03
N GLY A 400 -14.26 0.98 15.14
CA GLY A 400 -15.43 1.82 14.87
C GLY A 400 -16.43 1.90 16.03
N MET A 401 -16.13 1.37 17.22
CA MET A 401 -17.03 1.50 18.38
C MET A 401 -17.21 2.96 18.80
N ASN A 402 -16.15 3.76 18.71
CA ASN A 402 -16.18 5.19 18.95
C ASN A 402 -15.44 5.94 17.83
N TRP A 403 -16.03 7.05 17.39
CA TRP A 403 -15.48 7.91 16.35
C TRP A 403 -15.23 9.33 16.87
N ASN A 404 -14.08 9.88 16.52
CA ASN A 404 -13.77 11.30 16.73
C ASN A 404 -13.93 12.04 15.41
N LEU A 405 -14.63 13.18 15.41
CA LEU A 405 -14.84 14.00 14.22
C LEU A 405 -14.05 15.30 14.30
N VAL A 406 -13.39 15.66 13.21
CA VAL A 406 -12.59 16.89 13.08
C VAL A 406 -12.78 17.53 11.70
N ASN A 407 -12.59 18.84 11.61
CA ASN A 407 -12.40 19.51 10.32
C ASN A 407 -10.90 19.60 10.03
N PRO A 408 -10.42 19.12 8.87
CA PRO A 408 -9.00 19.14 8.54
C PRO A 408 -8.55 20.52 7.99
N HIS A 409 -9.34 21.58 8.20
CA HIS A 409 -9.12 22.92 7.67
C HIS A 409 -9.59 23.99 8.67
N PRO A 410 -9.21 25.27 8.47
CA PRO A 410 -9.72 26.36 9.31
C PRO A 410 -11.24 26.42 9.33
N THR A 411 -11.82 26.63 10.52
CA THR A 411 -13.27 26.74 10.71
C THR A 411 -13.78 28.17 10.79
N ALA A 412 -12.88 29.17 10.74
CA ALA A 412 -13.26 30.57 10.81
C ALA A 412 -13.90 31.11 9.51
N ASP A 413 -13.70 30.42 8.39
CA ASP A 413 -14.10 30.87 7.04
C ASP A 413 -15.23 30.03 6.41
N VAL A 414 -15.76 29.04 7.14
CA VAL A 414 -16.79 28.09 6.67
C VAL A 414 -18.12 28.74 6.30
N GLY A 415 -18.33 30.02 6.62
CA GLY A 415 -19.48 30.80 6.16
C GLY A 415 -19.24 31.58 4.87
N THR A 416 -18.07 31.41 4.23
CA THR A 416 -17.66 32.15 3.03
C THR A 416 -16.89 31.30 2.02
N VAL A 417 -16.44 30.10 2.42
CA VAL A 417 -15.62 29.19 1.62
C VAL A 417 -16.33 27.84 1.56
N ASP A 418 -16.33 27.24 0.37
CA ASP A 418 -16.72 25.84 0.18
C ASP A 418 -15.50 24.95 0.11
N ARG A 419 -15.65 23.74 0.64
CA ARG A 419 -14.72 22.64 0.47
C ARG A 419 -15.47 21.34 0.17
N PHE A 420 -15.05 20.61 -0.86
CA PHE A 420 -15.82 19.48 -1.39
C PHE A 420 -14.94 18.43 -2.10
N ASN A 421 -15.54 17.25 -2.37
CA ASN A 421 -14.93 16.06 -2.96
C ASN A 421 -13.56 15.76 -2.35
N PRO A 422 -13.48 15.40 -1.05
CA PRO A 422 -12.21 15.08 -0.43
C PRO A 422 -11.73 13.68 -0.82
N TRP A 423 -10.42 13.45 -0.71
CA TRP A 423 -9.81 12.12 -0.70
C TRP A 423 -8.78 12.06 0.43
N LEU A 424 -8.67 10.92 1.10
CA LEU A 424 -7.73 10.72 2.21
C LEU A 424 -6.85 9.49 1.99
N GLU A 425 -5.58 9.58 2.39
CA GLU A 425 -4.63 8.47 2.39
C GLU A 425 -3.75 8.55 3.64
N VAL A 426 -3.24 7.41 4.11
CA VAL A 426 -2.21 7.36 5.17
C VAL A 426 -0.92 6.82 4.57
N ASP A 427 0.17 7.60 4.69
CA ASP A 427 1.47 7.20 4.17
C ASP A 427 2.12 6.09 5.02
N GLN A 428 3.24 5.54 4.54
CA GLN A 428 3.96 4.46 5.22
C GLN A 428 4.51 4.87 6.60
N ASP A 429 4.64 6.17 6.87
CA ASP A 429 5.05 6.71 8.16
C ASP A 429 3.86 6.94 9.11
N GLY A 430 2.62 6.75 8.67
CA GLY A 430 1.42 7.02 9.45
C GLY A 430 1.08 8.50 9.52
N THR A 431 1.44 9.28 8.49
CA THR A 431 0.96 10.65 8.26
C THR A 431 -0.34 10.57 7.47
N VAL A 432 -1.39 11.22 7.97
CA VAL A 432 -2.67 11.30 7.29
C VAL A 432 -2.64 12.47 6.32
N HIS A 433 -2.97 12.25 5.06
CA HIS A 433 -3.04 13.25 4.02
C HIS A 433 -4.48 13.37 3.51
N VAL A 434 -4.94 14.61 3.32
CA VAL A 434 -6.25 14.87 2.72
C VAL A 434 -6.09 15.89 1.62
N ILE A 435 -6.67 15.60 0.45
CA ILE A 435 -6.89 16.59 -0.60
C ILE A 435 -8.37 16.95 -0.68
N PHE A 436 -8.68 18.17 -1.13
CA PHE A 436 -10.06 18.61 -1.39
C PHE A 436 -10.07 19.83 -2.31
N TYR A 437 -11.18 20.07 -3.00
CA TYR A 437 -11.41 21.38 -3.63
C TYR A 437 -11.70 22.44 -2.58
N SER A 438 -11.23 23.67 -2.80
CA SER A 438 -11.64 24.83 -2.03
C SER A 438 -11.84 26.07 -2.89
N THR A 439 -12.87 26.85 -2.57
CA THR A 439 -13.15 28.15 -3.19
C THR A 439 -12.46 29.33 -2.49
N GLN A 440 -11.54 29.08 -1.55
CA GLN A 440 -10.97 30.12 -0.67
C GLN A 440 -10.25 31.28 -1.40
N ASN A 441 -9.86 31.09 -2.66
CA ASN A 441 -9.25 32.15 -3.48
C ASN A 441 -10.27 32.99 -4.27
N ASN A 442 -11.54 32.60 -4.29
CA ASN A 442 -12.60 33.24 -5.07
C ASN A 442 -13.77 33.63 -4.14
N PRO A 443 -13.88 34.90 -3.71
CA PRO A 443 -14.94 35.34 -2.80
C PRO A 443 -16.37 35.17 -3.33
N ASN A 444 -16.54 34.98 -4.66
CA ASN A 444 -17.83 34.69 -5.27
C ASN A 444 -18.17 33.19 -5.27
N ARG A 445 -17.22 32.35 -4.84
CA ARG A 445 -17.32 30.88 -4.79
C ARG A 445 -17.59 30.24 -6.15
N LEU A 446 -17.10 30.87 -7.23
CA LEU A 446 -17.29 30.43 -8.61
C LEU A 446 -16.06 29.74 -9.21
N GLU A 447 -14.93 29.71 -8.49
CA GLU A 447 -13.72 29.03 -8.94
C GLU A 447 -13.18 28.22 -7.76
N ALA A 448 -12.62 27.05 -8.05
CA ALA A 448 -12.09 26.14 -7.03
C ALA A 448 -10.66 25.69 -7.36
N ASP A 449 -9.94 25.32 -6.33
CA ASP A 449 -8.54 24.88 -6.36
C ASP A 449 -8.38 23.62 -5.52
N ILE A 450 -7.46 22.72 -5.89
CA ILE A 450 -7.11 21.60 -5.02
C ILE A 450 -6.19 22.10 -3.91
N TYR A 451 -6.52 21.71 -2.69
CA TYR A 451 -5.71 21.93 -1.50
C TYR A 451 -5.33 20.61 -0.87
N HIS A 452 -4.16 20.59 -0.24
CA HIS A 452 -3.65 19.51 0.57
C HIS A 452 -3.50 19.96 2.02
N VAL A 453 -3.78 19.05 2.95
CA VAL A 453 -3.47 19.15 4.38
C VAL A 453 -2.94 17.81 4.86
N ALA A 454 -2.17 17.85 5.94
CA ALA A 454 -1.60 16.65 6.55
C ALA A 454 -1.66 16.70 8.07
N SER A 455 -1.71 15.52 8.68
CA SER A 455 -1.66 15.32 10.12
C SER A 455 -0.65 14.23 10.49
N THR A 456 0.29 14.56 11.36
CA THR A 456 1.32 13.63 11.87
C THR A 456 0.96 13.08 13.26
N ASP A 457 -0.19 13.48 13.82
CA ASP A 457 -0.68 13.09 15.15
C ASP A 457 -2.00 12.31 15.10
N GLY A 458 -2.21 11.61 13.98
CA GLY A 458 -3.32 10.69 13.78
C GLY A 458 -4.65 11.38 13.50
N GLY A 459 -4.63 12.57 12.89
CA GLY A 459 -5.82 13.35 12.54
C GLY A 459 -6.28 14.33 13.62
N GLN A 460 -5.54 14.54 14.71
CA GLN A 460 -5.96 15.46 15.79
C GLN A 460 -5.72 16.92 15.40
N ASN A 461 -4.55 17.22 14.84
CA ASN A 461 -4.20 18.54 14.34
C ASN A 461 -3.76 18.45 12.88
N TRP A 462 -4.00 19.53 12.14
CA TRP A 462 -3.81 19.60 10.70
C TRP A 462 -2.92 20.76 10.32
N SER A 463 -2.13 20.58 9.27
CA SER A 463 -1.33 21.64 8.67
C SER A 463 -2.21 22.75 8.10
N VAL A 464 -1.57 23.89 7.81
CA VAL A 464 -2.24 24.95 7.04
C VAL A 464 -2.49 24.42 5.62
N PRO A 465 -3.70 24.58 5.06
CA PRO A 465 -3.97 24.15 3.69
C PRO A 465 -2.98 24.73 2.67
N GLN A 466 -2.30 23.84 1.95
CA GLN A 466 -1.39 24.19 0.88
C GLN A 466 -2.07 23.98 -0.47
N ARG A 467 -2.06 25.02 -1.32
CA ARG A 467 -2.65 24.94 -2.67
C ARG A 467 -1.79 24.03 -3.54
N VAL A 468 -2.43 23.07 -4.21
CA VAL A 468 -1.84 22.16 -5.18
C VAL A 468 -1.91 22.76 -6.58
N THR A 469 -3.06 23.33 -6.96
CA THR A 469 -3.26 23.90 -8.29
C THR A 469 -2.57 25.25 -8.48
N ALA A 470 -1.97 25.47 -9.64
CA ALA A 470 -1.35 26.70 -10.09
C ALA A 470 -2.38 27.63 -10.74
N THR A 471 -3.45 27.05 -11.30
CA THR A 471 -4.57 27.75 -11.93
C THR A 471 -5.88 27.27 -11.33
N SER A 472 -6.81 28.18 -11.07
CA SER A 472 -8.12 27.83 -10.55
C SER A 472 -9.00 27.21 -11.64
N SER A 473 -9.74 26.18 -11.25
CA SER A 473 -10.75 25.53 -12.07
C SER A 473 -12.01 26.39 -12.09
N ASN A 474 -12.54 26.67 -13.29
CA ASN A 474 -13.63 27.64 -13.48
C ASN A 474 -15.00 27.03 -13.18
N TYR A 475 -15.95 27.89 -12.82
CA TYR A 475 -17.36 27.58 -13.00
C TYR A 475 -17.66 27.40 -14.49
N ILE A 476 -18.39 26.33 -14.79
CA ILE A 476 -18.94 26.04 -16.11
C ILE A 476 -20.42 25.65 -15.97
N ASN A 477 -21.19 26.00 -16.99
CA ASN A 477 -22.61 25.71 -17.06
C ASN A 477 -22.85 24.42 -17.84
N ASP A 478 -22.55 23.29 -17.21
CA ASP A 478 -22.82 21.95 -17.73
C ASP A 478 -23.29 21.00 -16.61
N SER A 479 -23.63 19.76 -16.97
CA SER A 479 -24.18 18.77 -16.05
C SER A 479 -23.14 17.95 -15.28
N PHE A 480 -21.84 18.16 -15.48
CA PHE A 480 -20.76 17.35 -14.89
C PHE A 480 -19.85 18.16 -13.95
N GLN A 481 -19.54 19.41 -14.29
CA GLN A 481 -18.78 20.37 -13.51
C GLN A 481 -17.49 19.76 -12.94
N PHE A 482 -17.41 19.46 -11.64
CA PHE A 482 -16.20 18.91 -11.01
C PHE A 482 -16.19 17.37 -10.93
N GLY A 483 -17.21 16.69 -11.44
CA GLY A 483 -17.43 15.25 -11.26
C GLY A 483 -17.72 14.87 -9.81
N ASP A 484 -18.06 13.61 -9.56
CA ASP A 484 -18.54 13.20 -8.23
C ASP A 484 -17.44 13.00 -7.18
N TYR A 485 -16.21 12.74 -7.60
CA TYR A 485 -15.10 12.42 -6.68
C TYR A 485 -13.75 12.77 -7.30
N THR A 486 -12.73 12.78 -6.45
CA THR A 486 -11.30 12.87 -6.81
C THR A 486 -10.61 11.56 -6.47
N GLY A 487 -9.28 11.50 -6.60
CA GLY A 487 -8.47 10.38 -6.11
C GLY A 487 -7.10 10.85 -5.64
N MET A 488 -6.40 10.02 -4.88
CA MET A 488 -4.99 10.22 -4.55
C MET A 488 -4.32 8.87 -4.31
N SER A 489 -3.04 8.76 -4.63
CA SER A 489 -2.21 7.61 -4.26
C SER A 489 -0.85 8.09 -3.76
N ILE A 490 -0.30 7.38 -2.77
CA ILE A 490 0.97 7.72 -2.13
C ILE A 490 1.83 6.46 -1.97
N VAL A 491 3.06 6.49 -2.49
CA VAL A 491 4.07 5.44 -2.26
C VAL A 491 5.40 6.11 -1.92
N GLY A 492 5.90 5.84 -0.71
CA GLY A 492 7.08 6.51 -0.17
C GLY A 492 6.87 8.02 -0.10
N ASN A 493 7.76 8.79 -0.73
CA ASN A 493 7.64 10.25 -0.77
C ASN A 493 6.85 10.78 -1.97
N GLN A 494 6.37 9.90 -2.85
CA GLN A 494 5.68 10.27 -4.07
C GLN A 494 4.17 10.24 -3.83
N MET A 495 3.52 11.38 -4.05
CA MET A 495 2.08 11.55 -3.96
C MET A 495 1.54 12.03 -5.31
N ARG A 496 0.45 11.41 -5.76
CA ARG A 496 -0.26 11.76 -6.99
C ARG A 496 -1.75 11.95 -6.70
N PRO A 497 -2.23 13.19 -6.50
CA PRO A 497 -3.66 13.49 -6.54
C PRO A 497 -4.15 13.46 -7.99
N ILE A 498 -5.43 13.20 -8.19
CA ILE A 498 -6.10 13.25 -9.50
C ILE A 498 -7.47 13.92 -9.35
N TRP A 499 -7.83 14.82 -10.28
CA TRP A 499 -9.03 15.63 -10.17
C TRP A 499 -9.57 16.11 -11.53
N THR A 500 -10.86 16.43 -11.57
CA THR A 500 -11.53 17.10 -12.70
C THR A 500 -11.27 18.61 -12.68
N ASP A 501 -10.72 19.16 -13.75
CA ASP A 501 -10.39 20.56 -13.88
C ASP A 501 -11.17 21.20 -15.04
N ASN A 502 -11.64 22.43 -14.82
CA ASN A 502 -12.51 23.19 -15.72
C ASN A 502 -11.81 24.45 -16.26
N ARG A 503 -10.49 24.56 -16.12
CA ARG A 503 -9.73 25.74 -16.56
C ARG A 503 -9.81 26.00 -18.07
N ALA A 504 -9.99 24.95 -18.88
CA ALA A 504 -10.03 25.03 -20.35
C ALA A 504 -11.24 24.28 -20.94
N SER A 505 -11.37 23.01 -20.57
CA SER A 505 -12.49 22.09 -20.82
C SER A 505 -12.65 21.23 -19.55
N VAL A 506 -13.65 20.34 -19.50
CA VAL A 506 -13.74 19.32 -18.46
C VAL A 506 -12.65 18.29 -18.72
N ASP A 507 -11.57 18.34 -17.97
CA ASP A 507 -10.40 17.46 -18.14
C ASP A 507 -9.95 16.87 -16.82
N VAL A 508 -9.16 15.80 -16.87
CA VAL A 508 -8.54 15.23 -15.68
C VAL A 508 -7.07 15.63 -15.60
N PHE A 509 -6.69 16.15 -14.44
CA PHE A 509 -5.34 16.55 -14.11
C PHE A 509 -4.79 15.73 -12.94
N THR A 510 -3.47 15.63 -12.90
CA THR A 510 -2.71 15.15 -11.74
C THR A 510 -1.58 16.12 -11.42
N ALA A 511 -1.02 16.03 -10.21
CA ALA A 511 0.16 16.77 -9.81
C ALA A 511 1.26 15.82 -9.34
N GLU A 512 2.51 16.22 -9.53
CA GLU A 512 3.64 15.63 -8.83
C GLU A 512 3.80 16.30 -7.50
N ILE A 513 3.62 15.53 -6.44
CA ILE A 513 3.81 15.99 -5.08
C ILE A 513 4.88 15.14 -4.42
N THR A 514 5.89 15.79 -3.85
CA THR A 514 6.84 15.16 -2.96
C THR A 514 6.50 15.52 -1.51
N THR A 515 6.26 14.53 -0.66
CA THR A 515 6.02 14.77 0.77
C THR A 515 7.33 15.12 1.47
N SER A 516 7.32 16.14 2.31
CA SER A 516 8.44 16.42 3.21
C SER A 516 8.38 15.38 4.32
N GLY A 517 9.29 14.43 4.30
CA GLY A 517 9.30 13.34 5.28
C GLY A 517 9.79 12.05 4.68
N GLY A 518 9.37 11.68 3.48
CA GLY A 518 9.90 10.47 2.85
C GLY A 518 11.34 10.70 2.35
N GLY A 519 12.30 10.15 3.09
CA GLY A 519 13.70 10.13 2.64
C GLY A 519 13.81 9.42 1.29
N GLY A 520 14.76 9.84 0.46
CA GLY A 520 15.19 8.98 -0.64
C GLY A 520 15.66 7.64 -0.06
N ASP A 521 15.42 6.55 -0.79
CA ASP A 521 15.83 5.20 -0.42
C ASP A 521 16.51 4.50 -1.61
N TYR A 522 16.97 3.28 -1.44
CA TYR A 522 17.49 2.45 -2.50
C TYR A 522 16.89 1.06 -2.44
N VAL A 523 16.80 0.38 -3.58
CA VAL A 523 16.42 -1.03 -3.64
C VAL A 523 17.57 -1.86 -4.20
N LEU A 524 17.78 -3.04 -3.61
CA LEU A 524 18.70 -4.03 -4.13
C LEU A 524 17.96 -5.00 -5.06
N VAL A 525 18.51 -5.23 -6.24
CA VAL A 525 17.94 -6.16 -7.22
C VAL A 525 19.01 -7.17 -7.62
N GLY A 526 18.73 -8.45 -7.36
CA GLY A 526 19.54 -9.57 -7.80
C GLY A 526 19.10 -10.07 -9.19
N PRO A 527 19.86 -11.00 -9.79
CA PRO A 527 19.51 -11.55 -11.10
C PRO A 527 18.24 -12.42 -11.00
N ALA A 528 17.41 -12.39 -12.03
CA ALA A 528 16.22 -13.24 -12.14
C ALA A 528 16.54 -14.72 -12.38
N THR A 529 17.81 -15.07 -12.64
CA THR A 529 18.25 -16.43 -12.92
C THR A 529 19.18 -16.97 -11.85
N THR A 530 18.98 -18.23 -11.50
CA THR A 530 19.83 -18.96 -10.55
C THR A 530 21.26 -19.08 -11.04
N THR A 531 22.23 -18.79 -10.17
CA THR A 531 23.65 -19.03 -10.44
C THR A 531 24.00 -20.46 -10.03
N ALA A 532 24.73 -21.21 -10.87
CA ALA A 532 25.04 -22.60 -10.62
C ALA A 532 26.54 -22.90 -10.76
N GLY A 533 27.03 -23.82 -9.94
CA GLY A 533 28.38 -24.39 -10.04
C GLY A 533 28.56 -25.66 -9.20
N CYS A 534 29.78 -26.16 -9.14
CA CYS A 534 30.18 -27.43 -8.54
C CYS A 534 30.77 -27.20 -7.13
N LYS A 535 31.05 -28.27 -6.38
CA LYS A 535 31.85 -28.18 -5.14
C LYS A 535 33.32 -27.89 -5.47
N ASN A 536 34.02 -27.19 -4.56
CA ASN A 536 35.45 -26.85 -4.67
C ASN A 536 35.80 -25.90 -5.84
N GLU A 537 34.88 -25.04 -6.27
CA GLU A 537 35.13 -24.06 -7.34
C GLU A 537 34.65 -22.65 -6.98
N SER A 538 35.16 -21.67 -7.72
CA SER A 538 34.59 -20.33 -7.74
C SER A 538 33.39 -20.30 -8.68
N LEU A 539 32.27 -19.78 -8.19
CA LEU A 539 31.03 -19.67 -8.94
C LEU A 539 31.07 -18.44 -9.86
N PRO A 540 30.23 -18.38 -10.92
CA PRO A 540 30.07 -17.17 -11.71
C PRO A 540 29.69 -15.96 -10.84
N ASP A 541 30.26 -14.80 -11.14
CA ASP A 541 29.98 -13.56 -10.42
C ASP A 541 28.50 -13.18 -10.56
N ILE A 542 27.89 -12.79 -9.43
CA ILE A 542 26.48 -12.42 -9.34
C ILE A 542 26.39 -10.89 -9.28
N GLU A 543 25.66 -10.29 -10.20
CA GLU A 543 25.41 -8.84 -10.20
C GLU A 543 24.29 -8.46 -9.23
N ILE A 544 24.55 -7.51 -8.35
CA ILE A 544 23.54 -6.84 -7.52
C ILE A 544 23.41 -5.39 -8.00
N GLN A 545 22.23 -5.04 -8.50
CA GLN A 545 21.90 -3.66 -8.85
C GLN A 545 21.40 -2.91 -7.61
N VAL A 546 21.81 -1.66 -7.50
CA VAL A 546 21.39 -0.74 -6.43
C VAL A 546 20.70 0.44 -7.09
N ASN A 547 19.37 0.46 -7.03
CA ASN A 547 18.55 1.46 -7.72
C ASN A 547 18.08 2.53 -6.72
N ALA A 548 18.06 3.80 -7.14
CA ALA A 548 17.58 4.90 -6.31
C ALA A 548 16.03 4.95 -6.32
N VAL A 549 15.45 5.16 -5.15
CA VAL A 549 14.04 5.48 -4.92
C VAL A 549 13.97 6.89 -4.32
N GLY A 550 13.02 7.72 -4.76
CA GLY A 550 12.83 9.05 -4.17
C GLY A 550 14.04 10.00 -4.28
N GLY A 551 14.92 9.82 -5.29
CA GLY A 551 16.08 10.68 -5.52
C GLY A 551 17.30 10.40 -4.64
N PHE A 552 17.40 9.21 -4.05
CA PHE A 552 18.53 8.81 -3.22
C PHE A 552 19.86 8.77 -3.97
N THR A 553 20.87 9.44 -3.42
CA THR A 553 22.22 9.51 -4.01
C THR A 553 23.32 9.11 -3.04
N THR A 554 22.95 8.52 -1.91
CA THR A 554 23.88 8.18 -0.83
C THR A 554 24.57 6.84 -1.14
N PRO A 555 25.91 6.72 -0.99
CA PRO A 555 26.59 5.45 -1.19
C PRO A 555 26.12 4.34 -0.23
N VAL A 556 25.82 3.17 -0.78
CA VAL A 556 25.35 1.95 -0.10
C VAL A 556 26.51 0.97 0.07
N SER A 557 26.91 0.73 1.31
CA SER A 557 27.83 -0.35 1.69
C SER A 557 27.12 -1.68 1.58
N LEU A 558 27.76 -2.72 1.05
CA LEU A 558 27.15 -4.03 0.84
C LEU A 558 27.93 -5.06 1.63
N THR A 559 27.23 -5.94 2.31
CA THR A 559 27.78 -7.04 3.12
C THR A 559 27.08 -8.34 2.77
N LEU A 560 27.78 -9.46 2.94
CA LEU A 560 27.15 -10.78 2.84
C LEU A 560 26.59 -11.17 4.20
N GLY A 561 25.38 -11.71 4.19
CA GLY A 561 24.82 -12.40 5.35
C GLY A 561 25.62 -13.67 5.68
N THR A 562 25.18 -14.38 6.72
CA THR A 562 25.78 -15.67 7.09
C THR A 562 25.68 -16.64 5.92
N LEU A 563 26.82 -17.04 5.38
CA LEU A 563 26.87 -17.95 4.24
C LEU A 563 26.59 -19.39 4.68
N PRO A 564 25.94 -20.20 3.83
CA PRO A 564 25.79 -21.64 4.04
C PRO A 564 27.15 -22.31 4.28
N SER A 565 27.15 -23.33 5.14
CA SER A 565 28.38 -24.09 5.43
C SER A 565 29.02 -24.59 4.14
N GLY A 566 30.32 -24.33 3.99
CA GLY A 566 31.09 -24.68 2.80
C GLY A 566 30.98 -23.70 1.63
N ILE A 567 30.27 -22.58 1.79
CA ILE A 567 30.30 -21.44 0.87
C ILE A 567 31.05 -20.29 1.54
N THR A 568 32.00 -19.71 0.80
CA THR A 568 32.70 -18.48 1.17
C THR A 568 32.49 -17.43 0.09
N GLY A 569 32.60 -16.15 0.42
CA GLY A 569 32.31 -15.11 -0.55
C GLY A 569 32.81 -13.73 -0.17
N SER A 570 32.80 -12.84 -1.15
CA SER A 570 33.10 -11.41 -0.98
C SER A 570 32.30 -10.56 -1.96
N ILE A 571 32.23 -9.26 -1.72
CA ILE A 571 31.56 -8.29 -2.60
C ILE A 571 32.61 -7.34 -3.17
N VAL A 572 32.62 -7.18 -4.49
CA VAL A 572 33.49 -6.26 -5.24
C VAL A 572 32.65 -5.11 -5.76
N GLY A 573 33.14 -3.87 -5.58
CA GLY A 573 32.43 -2.66 -6.02
C GLY A 573 31.58 -1.99 -4.95
N SER A 574 31.66 -2.44 -3.70
CA SER A 574 31.03 -1.77 -2.55
C SER A 574 31.97 -0.72 -1.90
N PRO A 575 31.47 0.45 -1.45
CA PRO A 575 30.08 0.93 -1.50
C PRO A 575 29.64 1.41 -2.89
N VAL A 576 28.34 1.28 -3.20
CA VAL A 576 27.71 1.63 -4.49
C VAL A 576 26.90 2.91 -4.37
N THR A 577 27.14 3.91 -5.22
CA THR A 577 26.27 5.10 -5.29
C THR A 577 25.11 4.84 -6.26
N PRO A 578 23.83 4.93 -5.84
CA PRO A 578 22.69 4.65 -6.71
C PRO A 578 22.49 5.73 -7.79
N PRO A 579 22.08 5.35 -9.02
CA PRO A 579 22.00 3.97 -9.53
C PRO A 579 23.40 3.40 -9.81
N GLY A 580 23.62 2.14 -9.44
CA GLY A 580 24.89 1.45 -9.63
C GLY A 580 24.80 -0.06 -9.45
N MET A 581 25.93 -0.75 -9.47
CA MET A 581 26.00 -2.21 -9.30
C MET A 581 27.25 -2.65 -8.54
N ALA A 582 27.18 -3.81 -7.90
CA ALA A 582 28.30 -4.54 -7.31
C ALA A 582 28.26 -6.02 -7.71
N MET A 583 29.40 -6.70 -7.60
CA MET A 583 29.53 -8.12 -7.92
C MET A 583 29.75 -8.93 -6.65
N VAL A 584 28.92 -9.95 -6.43
CA VAL A 584 29.14 -10.96 -5.40
C VAL A 584 29.94 -12.11 -6.00
N GLN A 585 31.07 -12.43 -5.37
CA GLN A 585 31.95 -13.53 -5.77
C GLN A 585 31.87 -14.62 -4.71
N LEU A 586 31.51 -15.84 -5.11
CA LEU A 586 31.32 -16.98 -4.21
C LEU A 586 32.28 -18.12 -4.58
N THR A 587 32.72 -18.88 -3.57
CA THR A 587 33.52 -20.08 -3.73
C THR A 587 33.00 -21.18 -2.81
N THR A 588 32.85 -22.38 -3.35
CA THR A 588 32.39 -23.56 -2.63
C THR A 588 33.57 -24.43 -2.20
N ASP A 589 33.43 -25.21 -1.13
CA ASP A 589 34.40 -26.23 -0.72
C ASP A 589 33.76 -27.64 -0.69
N GLY A 590 34.53 -28.64 -0.26
CA GLY A 590 34.08 -30.04 -0.24
C GLY A 590 33.04 -30.36 0.83
N THR A 591 32.78 -29.44 1.77
CA THR A 591 31.84 -29.61 2.88
C THR A 591 30.46 -29.04 2.61
N VAL A 592 30.33 -28.18 1.59
CA VAL A 592 29.03 -27.64 1.16
C VAL A 592 28.06 -28.78 0.85
N ALA A 593 26.77 -28.63 1.12
CA ALA A 593 25.77 -29.58 0.64
C ALA A 593 25.46 -29.27 -0.84
N GLY A 594 25.13 -30.27 -1.65
CA GLY A 594 24.57 -30.00 -2.98
C GLY A 594 23.10 -29.62 -2.90
N GLY A 595 22.63 -28.96 -3.94
CA GLY A 595 21.28 -28.42 -4.03
C GLY A 595 21.26 -26.90 -3.99
N MET A 596 20.09 -26.37 -3.67
CA MET A 596 19.81 -24.94 -3.72
C MET A 596 20.19 -24.25 -2.41
N HIS A 597 20.95 -23.17 -2.52
CA HIS A 597 21.39 -22.33 -1.41
C HIS A 597 20.94 -20.89 -1.63
N ALA A 598 20.52 -20.22 -0.56
CA ALA A 598 20.26 -18.79 -0.58
C ALA A 598 21.49 -18.05 -0.03
N VAL A 599 21.90 -16.99 -0.74
CA VAL A 599 22.92 -16.06 -0.28
C VAL A 599 22.28 -14.69 -0.14
N SER A 600 22.24 -14.18 1.09
CA SER A 600 21.73 -12.84 1.38
C SER A 600 22.83 -11.80 1.20
N VAL A 601 22.49 -10.72 0.51
CA VAL A 601 23.31 -9.52 0.38
C VAL A 601 22.56 -8.39 1.06
N GLN A 602 23.18 -7.73 2.02
CA GLN A 602 22.61 -6.58 2.73
C GLN A 602 23.32 -5.31 2.27
N GLY A 603 22.56 -4.28 1.94
CA GLY A 603 22.99 -2.91 1.78
C GLY A 603 22.88 -2.16 3.10
N ASP A 604 23.71 -1.15 3.28
CA ASP A 604 23.67 -0.16 4.36
C ASP A 604 24.15 1.20 3.83
N ALA A 605 23.26 2.19 3.84
CA ALA A 605 23.62 3.58 3.63
C ALA A 605 23.22 4.43 4.84
N PHE A 606 24.18 4.64 5.75
CA PHE A 606 23.99 5.38 6.99
C PHE A 606 22.84 4.86 7.85
N GLY A 607 22.73 3.55 7.94
CA GLY A 607 21.68 2.87 8.66
C GLY A 607 20.66 2.28 7.72
N LEU A 608 20.27 2.94 6.62
CA LEU A 608 19.24 2.48 5.68
C LEU A 608 19.66 1.15 5.05
N MET A 609 19.01 0.06 5.43
CA MET A 609 19.46 -1.30 5.13
C MET A 609 18.43 -2.08 4.34
N HIS A 610 18.79 -2.55 3.15
CA HIS A 610 17.94 -3.43 2.35
C HIS A 610 18.66 -4.75 2.12
N ASP A 611 17.94 -5.84 2.01
CA ASP A 611 18.53 -7.12 1.62
C ASP A 611 17.94 -7.68 0.33
N VAL A 612 18.75 -8.47 -0.36
CA VAL A 612 18.32 -9.27 -1.49
C VAL A 612 18.91 -10.67 -1.37
N ASN A 613 18.06 -11.67 -1.56
CA ASN A 613 18.48 -13.06 -1.57
C ASN A 613 18.74 -13.52 -3.01
N VAL A 614 19.89 -14.15 -3.22
CA VAL A 614 20.25 -14.74 -4.51
C VAL A 614 20.32 -16.25 -4.39
N ALA A 615 19.72 -16.95 -5.35
CA ALA A 615 19.74 -18.40 -5.42
C ALA A 615 21.03 -18.92 -6.08
N VAL A 616 21.69 -19.85 -5.38
CA VAL A 616 22.97 -20.46 -5.77
C VAL A 616 22.87 -21.99 -5.73
N TYR A 617 23.04 -22.66 -6.88
CA TYR A 617 22.93 -24.11 -6.99
C TYR A 617 24.29 -24.76 -6.99
N VAL A 618 24.54 -25.65 -6.01
CA VAL A 618 25.83 -26.35 -5.86
C VAL A 618 25.68 -27.83 -6.19
N ARG A 619 26.57 -28.39 -7.01
CA ARG A 619 26.53 -29.81 -7.46
C ARG A 619 27.52 -30.69 -6.67
N GLU A 620 27.08 -31.85 -6.15
CA GLU A 620 27.82 -32.72 -5.20
C GLU A 620 29.16 -33.31 -5.67
N THR A 621 29.30 -33.86 -6.88
CA THR A 621 30.56 -34.51 -7.33
C THR A 621 30.60 -34.83 -8.84
N PRO A 622 31.80 -35.05 -9.44
CA PRO A 622 32.03 -35.33 -10.87
C PRO A 622 31.56 -36.74 -11.30
N LEU A 623 31.11 -36.86 -12.55
CA LEU A 623 30.59 -38.10 -13.17
C LEU A 623 31.56 -39.31 -13.21
N THR A 624 32.83 -39.14 -12.87
CA THR A 624 33.82 -40.22 -12.99
C THR A 624 33.65 -41.36 -11.98
N ASP A 625 33.00 -41.10 -10.84
CA ASP A 625 32.77 -42.14 -9.81
C ASP A 625 31.46 -42.92 -10.00
N LEU A 626 30.62 -42.55 -10.99
CA LEU A 626 29.32 -43.17 -11.25
C LEU A 626 29.29 -44.07 -12.51
N LEU A 627 30.38 -44.11 -13.28
CA LEU A 627 30.46 -44.82 -14.56
C LEU A 627 30.25 -46.35 -14.50
N PRO A 628 30.68 -47.11 -13.46
CA PRO A 628 30.50 -48.57 -13.48
C PRO A 628 29.07 -49.04 -13.21
N ASP A 629 28.31 -48.32 -12.38
CA ASP A 629 26.95 -48.74 -11.97
C ASP A 629 25.85 -48.15 -12.86
N TRP A 630 26.09 -46.99 -13.49
CA TRP A 630 25.11 -46.32 -14.33
C TRP A 630 24.93 -46.99 -15.70
N LEU A 631 26.01 -47.47 -16.33
CA LEU A 631 25.94 -48.19 -17.61
C LEU A 631 25.21 -49.54 -17.52
N ALA A 632 25.09 -50.12 -16.32
CA ALA A 632 24.39 -51.37 -16.11
C ALA A 632 22.86 -51.21 -15.95
N ASN A 633 22.38 -50.00 -15.59
CA ASN A 633 20.98 -49.74 -15.22
C ASN A 633 20.36 -48.53 -15.96
N PHE A 634 20.98 -48.05 -17.04
CA PHE A 634 20.48 -46.91 -17.80
C PHE A 634 19.12 -47.22 -18.45
N ASP A 635 18.07 -46.54 -17.99
CA ASP A 635 16.80 -46.43 -18.72
C ASP A 635 16.90 -45.26 -19.71
N PRO A 636 16.94 -45.52 -21.02
CA PRO A 636 17.09 -44.49 -22.03
C PRO A 636 15.86 -43.56 -22.17
N ASN A 637 14.86 -43.69 -21.30
CA ASN A 637 13.67 -42.84 -21.26
C ASN A 637 13.53 -42.05 -19.95
N TYR A 638 14.57 -42.01 -19.10
CA TYR A 638 14.50 -41.26 -17.85
C TYR A 638 14.65 -39.76 -18.13
N ASP A 639 13.56 -39.05 -17.94
CA ASP A 639 13.39 -37.61 -18.14
C ASP A 639 13.58 -36.88 -16.79
N PHE A 640 14.59 -36.01 -16.72
CA PHE A 640 15.02 -35.38 -15.47
C PHE A 640 14.17 -34.18 -15.06
N ASN A 641 13.56 -33.48 -16.02
CA ASN A 641 12.77 -32.28 -15.78
C ASN A 641 11.25 -32.59 -15.76
N GLY A 642 10.86 -33.80 -16.20
CA GLY A 642 9.51 -34.34 -16.13
C GLY A 642 8.55 -33.75 -17.16
N ASP A 643 9.06 -33.14 -18.24
CA ASP A 643 8.26 -32.50 -19.27
C ASP A 643 7.73 -33.47 -20.36
N GLY A 644 8.16 -34.73 -20.31
CA GLY A 644 7.75 -35.82 -21.18
C GLY A 644 8.57 -35.95 -22.47
N ALA A 645 9.67 -35.20 -22.64
CA ALA A 645 10.53 -35.29 -23.82
C ALA A 645 12.02 -35.11 -23.50
N LEU A 646 12.83 -36.13 -23.82
CA LEU A 646 14.30 -36.04 -23.74
C LEU A 646 14.85 -34.92 -24.63
N ASP A 647 15.45 -33.90 -24.03
CA ASP A 647 15.94 -32.72 -24.75
C ASP A 647 17.46 -32.50 -24.62
N LEU A 648 17.95 -31.43 -25.25
CA LEU A 648 19.38 -31.09 -25.22
C LEU A 648 19.84 -30.59 -23.84
N ILE A 649 18.92 -30.16 -22.97
CA ILE A 649 19.18 -29.74 -21.59
C ILE A 649 19.38 -30.97 -20.71
N ASP A 650 18.63 -32.07 -20.94
CA ASP A 650 18.89 -33.37 -20.32
C ASP A 650 20.28 -33.92 -20.69
N PHE A 651 20.75 -33.65 -21.92
CA PHE A 651 22.08 -34.08 -22.37
C PHE A 651 23.21 -33.11 -21.97
N ALA A 652 22.93 -31.81 -21.88
CA ALA A 652 23.89 -30.78 -21.47
C ALA A 652 24.11 -30.74 -19.95
N SER A 653 23.11 -31.12 -19.15
CA SER A 653 23.26 -31.30 -17.70
C SER A 653 24.18 -32.48 -17.33
N LEU A 654 24.40 -33.40 -18.27
CA LEU A 654 25.37 -34.51 -18.17
C LEU A 654 26.82 -34.11 -18.48
N ILE A 655 27.09 -32.93 -19.05
CA ILE A 655 28.45 -32.58 -19.51
C ILE A 655 28.75 -31.13 -19.17
N ASN A 656 29.35 -30.90 -17.99
CA ASN A 656 30.51 -30.02 -17.76
C ASN A 656 30.63 -29.62 -16.26
N CYS A 657 31.49 -30.33 -15.53
CA CYS A 657 32.42 -29.75 -14.54
C CYS A 657 33.81 -30.27 -14.94
N TYR A 658 34.62 -29.46 -15.63
CA TYR A 658 36.06 -29.61 -15.91
C TYR A 658 36.53 -28.21 -16.35
N GLU A 659 37.69 -27.66 -15.96
CA GLU A 659 38.96 -28.25 -15.51
C GLU A 659 39.32 -28.04 -14.04
#